data_AF-A0A8C7M4Q2-F1
#
_entry.id   AF-A0A8C7M4Q2-F1
#
_cell.length_a   1.000
_cell.length_b   1.000
_cell.length_c   1.000
_cell.angle_alpha   90.00
_cell.angle_beta   90.00
_cell.angle_gamma   90.00
#
_symmetry.space_group_name_H-M   'P 1'
#
loop_
_entity.id
_entity.type
_entity.pdbx_description
1 polymer ?
#
loop_
_entity_poly.entity_id
_entity_poly.type
_entity_poly.pdbx_seq_one_letter_code
_entity_poly.pdbx_strand_id
1 'polypeptide(L)'
;MRYLYISCSLCMVYVCTIYAEVIYTNSWALYLSGTPEQINKIAKKHGFHILGKIFPDGNYYHMEQRGVAKQSLQAHYLHNLRLKMDPKVLWFAQQSGRSRNRRHSFTVPTDPFFNQQWYLSEAFNQNVVAAWARGYTGKGVVVSILDDGLETSHPDLAENYDPLASYDMNDNDPNPETQYSLTRPRRHGTRCAGVVAAVANNGVCGVGVAHQAKIGGVRMLDGQVTDLIEAMSLNLNQKHIDIYSASWGPEDLGRNLEGPNTLAKEAFIRGISNGRGGLGSIYVWASGNGGASFDNCNCDGYTNSIYTLSVGSTTEKGTLPFYSEPCSAILTTTYSGGSFQHHRIVSVFFPTHTMLLLTWRDVQHLVVRASRLADLRTHDWRTNGVGRPVSHYYGYGLLDAGRLVDLASKWKTVKPQKKCTIDLITRSFELRMKLTLRWNVTACHGTRNWIRSLEHIQARLTLTYSRRGDLSITLISPKKTISNLLTTRPYDKTSAGFSDWAFMSTHCWDEDPSGYWVLQIENNGDSNNRGFLLKFQLELHGTAEHMIGRRMERAVVQQCAVRNSDGGCEGSTRSYQRCLPCHRNCLTCFGKQDTNCLDCPPYSTLDSRRSTCSPPVYPWDHKGKVTNGMDRTAAVLGILIGGPLVILFVMWAIAWMVSRSFLPGGAARNQVDISTSHSNDESRDVEMVVFSITESQAENSESTSTFTNIPNTSRET
;
A
#
# COMPACT_ATOMS: atom_id res chain seq x y z
N MET A 1 5.86 -24.40 51.76
CA MET A 1 4.77 -23.84 50.94
C MET A 1 4.45 -22.42 51.42
N ARG A 2 4.92 -21.35 50.75
CA ARG A 2 4.58 -19.96 51.11
C ARG A 2 4.12 -19.07 49.93
N TYR A 3 4.15 -19.58 48.70
CA TYR A 3 3.86 -18.80 47.48
C TYR A 3 2.37 -18.71 47.07
N LEU A 4 1.47 -19.46 47.71
CA LEU A 4 0.07 -19.58 47.25
C LEU A 4 -0.94 -18.61 47.89
N TYR A 5 -0.55 -17.81 48.89
CA TYR A 5 -1.45 -16.88 49.59
C TYR A 5 -1.38 -15.43 49.09
N ILE A 6 -0.36 -15.06 48.32
CA ILE A 6 -0.21 -13.70 47.75
C ILE A 6 -1.11 -13.51 46.52
N SER A 7 -1.34 -14.57 45.74
CA SER A 7 -2.18 -14.53 44.53
C SER A 7 -3.67 -14.28 44.82
N CYS A 8 -4.20 -14.79 45.94
CA CYS A 8 -5.63 -14.69 46.25
C CYS A 8 -6.05 -13.24 46.60
N SER A 9 -5.23 -12.52 47.37
CA SER A 9 -5.47 -11.11 47.73
C SER A 9 -5.46 -10.18 46.51
N LEU A 10 -4.59 -10.45 45.52
CA LEU A 10 -4.57 -9.73 44.24
C LEU A 10 -5.79 -10.05 43.37
N CYS A 11 -6.29 -11.29 43.42
CA CYS A 11 -7.45 -11.71 42.64
C CYS A 11 -8.76 -11.05 43.12
N MET A 12 -8.94 -10.86 44.44
CA MET A 12 -10.06 -10.10 45.01
C MET A 12 -10.13 -8.64 44.53
N VAL A 13 -8.99 -8.01 44.22
CA VAL A 13 -8.95 -6.66 43.63
C VAL A 13 -9.29 -6.69 42.13
N TYR A 14 -8.92 -7.76 41.42
CA TYR A 14 -9.14 -7.91 39.98
C TYR A 14 -10.57 -8.30 39.57
N VAL A 15 -11.43 -8.71 40.51
CA VAL A 15 -12.89 -8.85 40.28
C VAL A 15 -13.65 -7.59 40.75
N CYS A 16 -12.96 -6.45 40.89
CA CYS A 16 -13.61 -5.15 40.78
C CYS A 16 -14.07 -4.99 39.32
N THR A 17 -15.34 -5.31 39.06
CA THR A 17 -15.93 -5.27 37.71
C THR A 17 -15.76 -3.90 37.07
N ILE A 18 -15.11 -3.84 35.91
CA ILE A 18 -14.97 -2.61 35.11
C ILE A 18 -16.31 -2.27 34.41
N TYR A 19 -17.33 -1.98 35.22
CA TYR A 19 -18.41 -1.11 34.78
C TYR A 19 -17.82 0.30 34.67
N ALA A 20 -17.82 0.88 33.48
CA ALA A 20 -17.43 2.27 33.31
C ALA A 20 -18.37 3.15 34.15
N GLU A 21 -17.83 3.79 35.19
CA GLU A 21 -18.65 4.57 36.13
C GLU A 21 -19.40 5.68 35.40
N VAL A 22 -20.73 5.65 35.53
CA VAL A 22 -21.61 6.58 34.83
C VAL A 22 -21.61 7.91 35.57
N ILE A 23 -20.68 8.79 35.22
CA ILE A 23 -20.59 10.15 35.79
C ILE A 23 -21.82 10.95 35.33
N TYR A 24 -22.80 11.12 36.21
CA TYR A 24 -23.95 12.01 36.03
C TYR A 24 -23.53 13.46 36.19
N THR A 25 -24.17 14.37 35.45
CA THR A 25 -23.89 15.81 35.48
C THR A 25 -25.03 16.61 36.13
N ASN A 26 -24.82 17.91 36.31
CA ASN A 26 -25.87 18.85 36.73
C ASN A 26 -26.81 19.31 35.60
N SER A 27 -26.78 18.63 34.44
CA SER A 27 -27.63 18.90 33.28
C SER A 27 -28.68 17.81 33.05
N TRP A 28 -29.85 18.20 32.54
CA TRP A 28 -30.96 17.33 32.17
C TRP A 28 -31.46 17.67 30.75
N ALA A 29 -31.95 16.65 30.05
CA ALA A 29 -32.83 16.80 28.90
C ALA A 29 -34.26 16.51 29.34
N LEU A 30 -35.21 17.39 29.01
CA LEU A 30 -36.65 17.22 29.32
C LEU A 30 -37.48 17.37 28.05
N TYR A 31 -38.51 16.53 27.90
CA TYR A 31 -39.57 16.70 26.91
C TYR A 31 -40.84 17.17 27.61
N LEU A 32 -41.36 18.33 27.21
CA LEU A 32 -42.41 19.04 27.95
C LEU A 32 -43.67 19.30 27.11
N SER A 33 -44.84 19.26 27.76
CA SER A 33 -46.11 19.68 27.16
C SER A 33 -46.55 21.05 27.68
N GLY A 34 -46.65 22.03 26.77
CA GLY A 34 -47.12 23.38 27.07
C GLY A 34 -46.54 24.45 26.14
N THR A 35 -46.96 25.70 26.36
CA THR A 35 -46.41 26.88 25.70
C THR A 35 -45.08 27.33 26.35
N PRO A 36 -44.26 28.19 25.72
CA PRO A 36 -42.98 28.63 26.27
C PRO A 36 -43.07 29.26 27.67
N GLU A 37 -44.17 29.93 27.99
CA GLU A 37 -44.44 30.56 29.28
C GLU A 37 -44.69 29.50 30.37
N GLN A 38 -45.43 28.43 30.00
CA GLN A 38 -45.67 27.28 30.88
C GLN A 38 -44.37 26.52 31.13
N ILE A 39 -43.53 26.36 30.11
CA ILE A 39 -42.21 25.71 30.20
C ILE A 39 -41.26 26.50 31.10
N ASN A 40 -41.22 27.82 30.97
CA ASN A 40 -40.50 28.70 31.91
C ASN A 40 -41.04 28.59 33.35
N LYS A 41 -42.36 28.43 33.53
CA LYS A 41 -42.97 28.22 34.86
C LYS A 41 -42.62 26.86 35.45
N ILE A 42 -42.53 25.80 34.64
CA ILE A 42 -42.08 24.45 35.06
C ILE A 42 -40.60 24.49 35.46
N ALA A 43 -39.73 25.11 34.66
CA ALA A 43 -38.32 25.24 34.96
C ALA A 43 -38.11 25.97 36.31
N LYS A 44 -38.75 27.14 36.51
CA LYS A 44 -38.71 27.87 37.79
C LYS A 44 -39.28 27.05 38.96
N LYS A 45 -40.40 26.33 38.77
CA LYS A 45 -41.02 25.46 39.81
C LYS A 45 -40.05 24.39 40.34
N HIS A 46 -39.24 23.79 39.47
CA HIS A 46 -38.28 22.74 39.83
C HIS A 46 -36.84 23.27 40.00
N GLY A 47 -36.64 24.59 39.98
CA GLY A 47 -35.35 25.27 40.18
C GLY A 47 -34.37 25.17 39.01
N PHE A 48 -34.82 24.75 37.83
CA PHE A 48 -33.99 24.60 36.63
C PHE A 48 -33.78 25.92 35.88
N HIS A 49 -32.59 26.08 35.30
CA HIS A 49 -32.24 27.11 34.35
C HIS A 49 -32.27 26.52 32.93
N ILE A 50 -33.03 27.12 32.01
CA ILE A 50 -33.12 26.64 30.62
C ILE A 50 -31.91 27.15 29.83
N LEU A 51 -31.12 26.22 29.28
CA LEU A 51 -29.97 26.53 28.42
C LEU A 51 -30.36 26.64 26.94
N GLY A 52 -31.43 25.96 26.52
CA GLY A 52 -31.98 26.06 25.16
C GLY A 52 -32.92 24.92 24.78
N LYS A 53 -33.43 24.95 23.55
CA LYS A 53 -34.02 23.77 22.91
C LYS A 53 -32.91 22.83 22.42
N ILE A 54 -33.14 21.52 22.49
CA ILE A 54 -32.25 20.48 21.94
C ILE A 54 -32.52 20.27 20.45
N PHE A 55 -33.79 20.35 20.04
CA PHE A 55 -34.24 20.29 18.65
C PHE A 55 -35.12 21.52 18.37
N PRO A 56 -34.90 22.31 17.28
CA PRO A 56 -35.61 23.57 17.06
C PRO A 56 -37.14 23.42 16.95
N ASP A 57 -37.55 22.36 16.26
CA ASP A 57 -38.91 21.91 15.97
C ASP A 57 -39.58 21.17 17.15
N GLY A 58 -38.80 20.53 18.01
CA GLY A 58 -39.30 19.77 19.17
C GLY A 58 -39.53 20.58 20.46
N ASN A 59 -40.21 19.98 21.43
CA ASN A 59 -40.33 20.48 22.81
C ASN A 59 -39.31 19.83 23.75
N TYR A 60 -38.11 19.52 23.24
CA TYR A 60 -36.99 19.01 24.03
C TYR A 60 -36.11 20.17 24.50
N TYR A 61 -35.86 20.26 25.80
CA TYR A 61 -35.13 21.34 26.44
C TYR A 61 -33.92 20.83 27.19
N HIS A 62 -32.78 21.53 27.04
CA HIS A 62 -31.60 21.35 27.86
C HIS A 62 -31.71 22.28 29.07
N MET A 63 -31.62 21.71 30.27
CA MET A 63 -31.77 22.44 31.52
C MET A 63 -30.64 22.12 32.49
N GLU A 64 -30.12 23.14 33.18
CA GLU A 64 -29.12 23.04 34.25
C GLU A 64 -29.79 23.20 35.62
N GLN A 65 -29.37 22.41 36.62
CA GLN A 65 -29.63 22.72 38.03
C GLN A 65 -28.32 23.12 38.72
N ARG A 66 -28.17 24.42 39.03
CA ARG A 66 -26.95 24.98 39.66
C ARG A 66 -26.75 24.53 41.11
N GLY A 67 -27.82 24.09 41.78
CA GLY A 67 -27.75 23.48 43.11
C GLY A 67 -27.30 22.01 43.14
N VAL A 68 -26.87 21.44 42.02
CA VAL A 68 -26.37 20.05 41.92
C VAL A 68 -24.91 20.04 41.43
N ALA A 69 -24.11 19.14 41.99
CA ALA A 69 -22.72 18.95 41.62
C ALA A 69 -22.57 18.67 40.11
N LYS A 70 -21.61 19.34 39.45
CA LYS A 70 -21.37 19.23 38.00
C LYS A 70 -21.01 17.82 37.54
N GLN A 71 -20.50 16.98 38.45
CA GLN A 71 -20.20 15.58 38.26
C GLN A 71 -20.60 14.81 39.54
N SER A 72 -21.15 13.60 39.39
CA SER A 72 -21.49 12.67 40.48
C SER A 72 -21.54 11.23 39.98
N LEU A 73 -21.17 10.27 40.82
CA LEU A 73 -21.26 8.83 40.51
C LEU A 73 -22.69 8.27 40.62
N GLN A 74 -23.66 9.08 41.07
CA GLN A 74 -25.05 8.66 41.24
C GLN A 74 -26.04 9.64 40.60
N ALA A 75 -27.14 9.10 40.08
CA ALA A 75 -28.24 9.91 39.55
C ALA A 75 -28.95 10.64 40.70
N HIS A 76 -29.25 11.93 40.51
CA HIS A 76 -29.77 12.80 41.57
C HIS A 76 -31.26 12.52 41.86
N TYR A 77 -31.49 11.55 42.75
CA TYR A 77 -32.78 10.97 43.13
C TYR A 77 -33.91 12.00 43.29
N LEU A 78 -33.76 13.03 44.14
CA LEU A 78 -34.86 13.94 44.47
C LEU A 78 -35.36 14.79 43.29
N HIS A 79 -34.49 15.24 42.39
CA HIS A 79 -34.88 15.98 41.19
C HIS A 79 -35.56 15.04 40.18
N ASN A 80 -35.00 13.85 39.97
CA ASN A 80 -35.60 12.83 39.09
C ASN A 80 -37.01 12.40 39.60
N LEU A 81 -37.18 12.26 40.92
CA LEU A 81 -38.46 11.94 41.55
C LEU A 81 -39.48 13.09 41.42
N ARG A 82 -39.06 14.35 41.62
CA ARG A 82 -39.91 15.55 41.43
C ARG A 82 -40.35 15.71 39.98
N LEU A 83 -39.46 15.48 39.02
CA LEU A 83 -39.79 15.53 37.59
C LEU A 83 -40.76 14.42 37.19
N LYS A 84 -40.57 13.19 37.70
CA LYS A 84 -41.47 12.05 37.45
C LYS A 84 -42.91 12.27 37.99
N MET A 85 -43.09 13.14 38.98
CA MET A 85 -44.40 13.51 39.54
C MET A 85 -45.06 14.72 38.87
N ASP A 86 -44.42 15.39 37.91
CA ASP A 86 -45.02 16.54 37.23
C ASP A 86 -45.71 16.11 35.92
N PRO A 87 -47.05 16.21 35.79
CA PRO A 87 -47.78 15.70 34.63
C PRO A 87 -47.47 16.44 33.32
N LYS A 88 -46.73 17.56 33.36
CA LYS A 88 -46.26 18.25 32.14
C LYS A 88 -44.88 17.80 31.67
N VAL A 89 -44.17 16.99 32.46
CA VAL A 89 -42.88 16.38 32.09
C VAL A 89 -43.16 15.01 31.48
N LEU A 90 -43.28 14.98 30.14
CA LEU A 90 -43.59 13.75 29.41
C LEU A 90 -42.41 12.76 29.39
N TRP A 91 -41.18 13.27 29.43
CA TRP A 91 -39.96 12.48 29.57
C TRP A 91 -38.83 13.35 30.14
N PHE A 92 -37.89 12.74 30.85
CA PHE A 92 -36.63 13.39 31.24
C PHE A 92 -35.48 12.38 31.33
N ALA A 93 -34.26 12.87 31.14
CA ALA A 93 -33.04 12.16 31.49
C ALA A 93 -31.98 13.11 32.04
N GLN A 94 -31.44 12.80 33.22
CA GLN A 94 -30.21 13.42 33.69
C GLN A 94 -29.07 13.02 32.74
N GLN A 95 -28.29 14.00 32.29
CA GLN A 95 -27.22 13.76 31.33
C GLN A 95 -26.02 13.13 32.05
N SER A 96 -25.50 12.05 31.51
CA SER A 96 -24.27 11.41 31.95
C SER A 96 -23.14 11.63 30.96
N GLY A 97 -21.93 11.85 31.47
CA GLY A 97 -20.71 11.78 30.67
C GLY A 97 -20.63 10.42 29.98
N ARG A 98 -20.29 10.43 28.69
CA ARG A 98 -19.95 9.23 27.92
C ARG A 98 -18.59 9.47 27.30
N SER A 99 -17.62 8.60 27.61
CA SER A 99 -16.36 8.60 26.87
C SER A 99 -16.65 8.34 25.38
N ARG A 100 -16.03 9.14 24.50
CA ARG A 100 -16.15 9.05 23.05
C ARG A 100 -14.76 9.26 22.44
N ASN A 101 -14.02 8.18 22.25
CA ASN A 101 -12.76 8.23 21.51
C ASN A 101 -13.05 8.64 20.05
N ARG A 102 -12.22 9.54 19.48
CA ARG A 102 -12.17 9.72 18.02
C ARG A 102 -11.79 8.37 17.40
N ARG A 103 -12.57 7.91 16.41
CA ARG A 103 -12.09 6.85 15.51
C ARG A 103 -10.98 7.46 14.65
N HIS A 104 -9.81 6.83 14.62
CA HIS A 104 -8.60 7.33 13.95
C HIS A 104 -8.21 8.75 14.38
N SER A 105 -7.70 8.87 15.61
CA SER A 105 -6.59 9.82 15.80
C SER A 105 -5.38 9.18 15.13
N PHE A 106 -4.88 9.78 14.05
CA PHE A 106 -3.55 9.46 13.56
C PHE A 106 -2.54 10.02 14.57
N THR A 107 -1.62 9.19 15.02
CA THR A 107 -0.47 9.61 15.82
C THR A 107 0.74 9.61 14.90
N VAL A 108 1.46 10.73 14.86
CA VAL A 108 2.73 10.84 14.13
C VAL A 108 3.73 9.84 14.73
N PRO A 109 4.54 9.11 13.91
CA PRO A 109 5.56 8.20 14.42
C PRO A 109 6.49 8.87 15.43
N THR A 110 6.85 8.15 16.50
CA THR A 110 7.64 8.68 17.62
C THR A 110 9.15 8.52 17.44
N ASP A 111 9.60 8.04 16.28
CA ASP A 111 10.96 7.55 16.04
C ASP A 111 11.97 8.71 15.82
N PRO A 112 13.22 8.58 16.31
CA PRO A 112 14.09 9.73 16.57
C PRO A 112 14.48 10.53 15.32
N PHE A 113 14.55 9.89 14.15
CA PHE A 113 14.85 10.54 12.88
C PHE A 113 13.60 10.76 12.00
N PHE A 114 12.38 10.49 12.48
CA PHE A 114 11.15 10.77 11.71
C PHE A 114 11.09 12.24 11.26
N ASN A 115 11.46 13.17 12.16
CA ASN A 115 11.50 14.61 11.87
C ASN A 115 12.60 14.99 10.84
N GLN A 116 13.55 14.10 10.55
CA GLN A 116 14.57 14.27 9.50
C GLN A 116 14.13 13.66 8.16
N GLN A 117 13.15 12.75 8.17
CA GLN A 117 12.52 12.18 6.97
C GLN A 117 11.50 13.16 6.36
N TRP A 118 11.98 14.35 5.97
CA TRP A 118 11.18 15.45 5.43
C TRP A 118 10.20 15.02 4.33
N TYR A 119 10.60 14.08 3.47
CA TYR A 119 9.80 13.50 2.38
C TYR A 119 8.50 12.81 2.83
N LEU A 120 8.43 12.35 4.08
CA LEU A 120 7.22 11.74 4.68
C LEU A 120 6.30 12.75 5.36
N SER A 121 6.81 13.95 5.68
CA SER A 121 6.09 14.99 6.43
C SER A 121 4.90 15.57 5.66
N GLU A 122 3.85 16.00 6.37
CA GLU A 122 2.71 16.73 5.79
C GLU A 122 3.12 18.03 5.09
N ALA A 123 4.29 18.59 5.43
CA ALA A 123 4.86 19.75 4.76
C ALA A 123 5.33 19.48 3.31
N PHE A 124 5.47 18.21 2.91
CA PHE A 124 6.02 17.81 1.62
C PHE A 124 5.02 17.02 0.76
N ASN A 125 5.15 17.17 -0.57
CA ASN A 125 4.07 16.87 -1.50
C ASN A 125 3.82 15.37 -1.80
N GLN A 126 4.47 14.43 -1.11
CA GLN A 126 4.20 12.98 -1.27
C GLN A 126 3.00 12.48 -0.45
N ASN A 127 2.54 13.23 0.54
CA ASN A 127 1.24 13.01 1.21
C ASN A 127 1.09 11.63 1.89
N VAL A 128 2.20 11.06 2.37
CA VAL A 128 2.28 9.69 2.95
C VAL A 128 1.52 9.59 4.26
N VAL A 129 1.70 10.57 5.17
CA VAL A 129 0.93 10.68 6.43
C VAL A 129 -0.58 10.61 6.20
N ALA A 130 -1.11 11.22 5.14
CA ALA A 130 -2.54 11.18 4.88
C ALA A 130 -3.03 9.78 4.45
N ALA A 131 -2.17 8.93 3.88
CA ALA A 131 -2.50 7.53 3.62
C ALA A 131 -2.44 6.68 4.90
N TRP A 132 -1.45 6.90 5.76
CA TRP A 132 -1.39 6.29 7.11
C TRP A 132 -2.63 6.69 7.96
N ALA A 133 -3.05 7.96 7.91
CA ALA A 133 -4.24 8.46 8.61
C ALA A 133 -5.56 7.85 8.12
N ARG A 134 -5.59 7.32 6.88
CA ARG A 134 -6.69 6.49 6.34
C ARG A 134 -6.59 5.01 6.74
N GLY A 135 -5.53 4.59 7.43
CA GLY A 135 -5.27 3.22 7.87
C GLY A 135 -4.45 2.36 6.89
N TYR A 136 -3.80 2.96 5.89
CA TYR A 136 -2.96 2.22 4.93
C TYR A 136 -1.48 2.29 5.31
N THR A 137 -0.96 1.24 5.92
CA THR A 137 0.41 1.14 6.49
C THR A 137 1.31 0.11 5.79
N GLY A 138 0.86 -0.43 4.65
CA GLY A 138 1.58 -1.49 3.91
C GLY A 138 1.35 -2.93 4.38
N LYS A 139 0.73 -3.15 5.55
CA LYS A 139 0.45 -4.49 6.08
C LYS A 139 -0.21 -5.43 5.06
N GLY A 140 0.15 -6.71 5.15
CA GLY A 140 -0.32 -7.77 4.25
C GLY A 140 0.24 -7.71 2.83
N VAL A 141 1.06 -6.71 2.49
CA VAL A 141 1.86 -6.67 1.25
C VAL A 141 3.28 -7.17 1.55
N VAL A 142 3.84 -7.92 0.61
CA VAL A 142 5.22 -8.41 0.65
C VAL A 142 6.04 -7.68 -0.43
N VAL A 143 7.16 -7.08 -0.03
CA VAL A 143 8.10 -6.38 -0.92
C VAL A 143 9.47 -7.07 -0.86
N SER A 144 10.16 -7.15 -1.98
CA SER A 144 11.53 -7.67 -2.07
C SER A 144 12.45 -6.67 -2.77
N ILE A 145 13.63 -6.45 -2.20
CA ILE A 145 14.68 -5.56 -2.74
C ILE A 145 15.70 -6.43 -3.50
N LEU A 146 15.92 -6.18 -4.80
CA LEU A 146 16.87 -6.93 -5.63
C LEU A 146 18.18 -6.13 -5.76
N ASP A 147 19.19 -6.42 -4.93
CA ASP A 147 20.31 -5.48 -4.70
C ASP A 147 21.59 -6.14 -4.10
N ASP A 148 22.39 -5.41 -3.31
CA ASP A 148 23.65 -5.85 -2.67
C ASP A 148 23.49 -6.71 -1.40
N GLY A 149 22.24 -6.96 -0.98
CA GLY A 149 21.85 -7.78 0.17
C GLY A 149 20.89 -7.07 1.13
N LEU A 150 20.64 -7.69 2.28
CA LEU A 150 19.79 -7.14 3.33
C LEU A 150 20.33 -7.54 4.71
N GLU A 151 20.60 -6.56 5.57
CA GLU A 151 20.93 -6.77 7.00
C GLU A 151 19.65 -7.20 7.74
N THR A 152 19.34 -8.51 7.72
CA THR A 152 18.09 -9.08 8.26
C THR A 152 17.99 -8.90 9.77
N SER A 153 19.15 -8.78 10.41
CA SER A 153 19.34 -8.55 11.85
C SER A 153 19.17 -7.10 12.29
N HIS A 154 19.05 -6.13 11.37
CA HIS A 154 18.95 -4.70 11.70
C HIS A 154 17.71 -4.42 12.59
N PRO A 155 17.86 -3.69 13.73
CA PRO A 155 16.79 -3.54 14.71
C PRO A 155 15.55 -2.82 14.18
N ASP A 156 15.70 -2.00 13.13
CA ASP A 156 14.58 -1.31 12.48
C ASP A 156 13.92 -2.12 11.35
N LEU A 157 14.41 -3.33 11.06
CA LEU A 157 13.92 -4.20 9.96
C LEU A 157 13.47 -5.59 10.44
N ALA A 158 14.07 -6.13 11.50
CA ALA A 158 13.88 -7.52 11.92
C ALA A 158 12.42 -7.94 12.19
N GLU A 159 11.54 -7.03 12.67
CA GLU A 159 10.11 -7.34 12.84
C GLU A 159 9.37 -7.47 11.48
N ASN A 160 9.74 -6.63 10.51
CA ASN A 160 9.17 -6.62 9.17
C ASN A 160 9.87 -7.59 8.21
N TYR A 161 11.01 -8.20 8.58
CA TYR A 161 11.73 -9.16 7.75
C TYR A 161 10.87 -10.38 7.37
N ASP A 162 11.08 -10.90 6.16
CA ASP A 162 10.42 -12.08 5.61
C ASP A 162 11.41 -12.96 4.80
N PRO A 163 11.76 -14.15 5.29
CA PRO A 163 12.66 -15.06 4.57
C PRO A 163 12.03 -15.66 3.31
N LEU A 164 10.69 -15.67 3.16
CA LEU A 164 10.04 -16.10 1.91
C LEU A 164 10.06 -15.00 0.82
N ALA A 165 10.43 -13.78 1.19
CA ALA A 165 10.68 -12.66 0.27
C ALA A 165 12.18 -12.49 -0.07
N SER A 166 13.03 -13.44 0.35
CA SER A 166 14.49 -13.29 0.39
C SER A 166 15.22 -14.52 -0.17
N TYR A 167 16.43 -14.31 -0.70
CA TYR A 167 17.35 -15.37 -1.13
C TYR A 167 18.74 -14.79 -1.44
N ASP A 168 19.79 -15.59 -1.34
CA ASP A 168 21.12 -15.23 -1.83
C ASP A 168 21.40 -15.89 -3.18
N MET A 169 21.50 -15.08 -4.24
CA MET A 169 21.78 -15.56 -5.59
C MET A 169 23.28 -15.58 -5.90
N ASN A 170 24.12 -14.94 -5.07
CA ASN A 170 25.56 -14.89 -5.29
C ASN A 170 26.25 -16.11 -4.67
N ASP A 171 25.90 -16.49 -3.45
CA ASP A 171 26.40 -17.68 -2.75
C ASP A 171 25.42 -18.89 -2.82
N ASN A 172 24.21 -18.68 -3.38
CA ASN A 172 23.17 -19.70 -3.63
C ASN A 172 22.63 -20.41 -2.37
N ASP A 173 22.16 -19.62 -1.40
CA ASP A 173 21.55 -20.09 -0.15
C ASP A 173 20.41 -19.14 0.31
N PRO A 174 19.61 -19.46 1.35
CA PRO A 174 18.45 -18.62 1.72
C PRO A 174 18.77 -17.36 2.56
N ASN A 175 20.04 -17.07 2.90
CA ASN A 175 20.43 -15.99 3.80
C ASN A 175 20.99 -14.76 3.04
N PRO A 176 20.21 -13.67 2.84
CA PRO A 176 20.60 -12.53 2.01
C PRO A 176 21.56 -11.53 2.71
N GLU A 177 22.20 -11.91 3.81
CA GLU A 177 22.89 -10.96 4.71
C GLU A 177 24.05 -10.27 3.99
N THR A 178 24.12 -8.94 4.10
CA THR A 178 25.17 -8.14 3.44
C THR A 178 26.57 -8.53 3.93
N GLN A 179 27.48 -8.88 3.02
CA GLN A 179 28.88 -9.14 3.40
C GLN A 179 29.57 -7.85 3.89
N TYR A 180 29.90 -7.81 5.18
CA TYR A 180 30.58 -6.68 5.81
C TYR A 180 32.04 -6.56 5.36
N SER A 181 32.31 -5.63 4.46
CA SER A 181 33.68 -5.20 4.12
C SER A 181 33.98 -3.80 4.65
N LEU A 182 35.12 -3.65 5.32
CA LEU A 182 35.62 -2.35 5.79
C LEU A 182 36.05 -1.42 4.65
N THR A 183 36.37 -1.96 3.47
CA THR A 183 36.86 -1.20 2.31
C THR A 183 35.79 -0.94 1.25
N ARG A 184 34.75 -1.80 1.17
CA ARG A 184 33.59 -1.66 0.28
C ARG A 184 32.31 -2.08 1.01
N PRO A 185 31.77 -1.25 1.93
CA PRO A 185 30.66 -1.64 2.77
C PRO A 185 29.34 -1.68 1.99
N ARG A 186 28.87 -2.90 1.70
CA ARG A 186 27.56 -3.17 1.09
C ARG A 186 26.46 -2.75 2.06
N ARG A 187 25.57 -1.90 1.57
CA ARG A 187 24.65 -1.06 2.37
C ARG A 187 23.43 -0.61 1.56
N HIS A 188 23.39 -0.88 0.25
CA HIS A 188 22.42 -0.26 -0.63
C HIS A 188 21.04 -0.90 -0.49
N GLY A 189 20.95 -2.24 -0.51
CA GLY A 189 19.72 -2.98 -0.29
C GLY A 189 19.10 -2.75 1.10
N THR A 190 19.92 -2.77 2.16
CA THR A 190 19.48 -2.42 3.54
C THR A 190 18.89 -1.01 3.63
N ARG A 191 19.49 -0.01 2.95
CA ARG A 191 18.95 1.37 2.89
C ARG A 191 17.63 1.43 2.12
N CYS A 192 17.51 0.71 1.02
CA CYS A 192 16.27 0.59 0.26
C CYS A 192 15.16 -0.04 1.10
N ALA A 193 15.45 -1.14 1.79
CA ALA A 193 14.54 -1.82 2.70
C ALA A 193 14.06 -0.91 3.83
N GLY A 194 14.94 -0.12 4.43
CA GLY A 194 14.60 0.89 5.44
C GLY A 194 13.60 1.93 4.94
N VAL A 195 13.83 2.50 3.75
CA VAL A 195 12.89 3.47 3.15
C VAL A 195 11.51 2.85 2.91
N VAL A 196 11.44 1.58 2.48
CA VAL A 196 10.16 0.90 2.26
C VAL A 196 9.47 0.53 3.57
N ALA A 197 10.15 -0.16 4.49
CA ALA A 197 9.53 -0.93 5.58
C ALA A 197 10.33 -0.94 6.89
N ALA A 198 11.13 0.09 7.18
CA ALA A 198 11.54 0.35 8.57
C ALA A 198 10.32 0.37 9.50
N VAL A 199 10.48 -0.14 10.72
CA VAL A 199 9.40 -0.28 11.71
C VAL A 199 8.95 1.11 12.20
N ALA A 200 7.82 1.20 12.92
CA ALA A 200 7.31 2.46 13.46
C ALA A 200 7.05 2.37 14.96
N ASN A 201 7.43 3.41 15.69
CA ASN A 201 7.30 3.58 17.14
C ASN A 201 8.12 2.54 17.94
N ASN A 202 9.27 2.12 17.41
CA ASN A 202 10.26 1.29 18.11
C ASN A 202 11.33 2.16 18.81
N GLY A 203 11.43 3.45 18.48
CA GLY A 203 12.46 4.35 19.03
C GLY A 203 13.84 4.19 18.39
N VAL A 204 13.94 3.46 17.28
CA VAL A 204 15.15 3.24 16.48
C VAL A 204 15.03 4.07 15.20
N CYS A 205 16.15 4.61 14.70
CA CYS A 205 16.25 5.26 13.39
C CYS A 205 15.02 6.11 12.97
N GLY A 206 14.20 5.65 12.03
CA GLY A 206 13.13 6.43 11.42
C GLY A 206 11.84 5.62 11.27
N VAL A 207 11.22 5.72 10.10
CA VAL A 207 10.03 4.93 9.76
C VAL A 207 9.98 4.58 8.27
N GLY A 208 9.50 3.38 7.95
CA GLY A 208 9.24 2.96 6.58
C GLY A 208 8.00 3.65 6.02
N VAL A 209 8.05 3.99 4.73
CA VAL A 209 6.89 4.45 3.93
C VAL A 209 5.67 3.52 4.13
N ALA A 210 5.95 2.24 4.29
CA ALA A 210 5.01 1.15 4.51
C ALA A 210 5.46 0.28 5.69
N HIS A 211 5.68 0.93 6.84
CA HIS A 211 6.21 0.39 8.12
C HIS A 211 5.51 -0.83 8.75
N GLN A 212 4.50 -1.44 8.10
CA GLN A 212 3.93 -2.74 8.50
C GLN A 212 3.88 -3.77 7.36
N ALA A 213 4.42 -3.44 6.18
CA ALA A 213 4.64 -4.38 5.10
C ALA A 213 5.73 -5.39 5.47
N LYS A 214 5.69 -6.57 4.86
CA LYS A 214 6.80 -7.53 4.95
C LYS A 214 7.86 -7.22 3.91
N ILE A 215 9.13 -7.31 4.32
CA ILE A 215 10.29 -6.90 3.52
C ILE A 215 11.32 -8.04 3.45
N GLY A 216 11.79 -8.33 2.24
CA GLY A 216 12.89 -9.26 1.99
C GLY A 216 13.95 -8.66 1.08
N GLY A 217 15.06 -9.36 0.96
CA GLY A 217 16.21 -8.97 0.14
C GLY A 217 16.70 -10.12 -0.72
N VAL A 218 17.05 -9.82 -1.95
CA VAL A 218 17.77 -10.73 -2.84
C VAL A 218 19.16 -10.16 -3.05
N ARG A 219 20.16 -10.81 -2.45
CA ARG A 219 21.57 -10.52 -2.70
C ARG A 219 21.92 -11.09 -4.08
N MET A 220 22.09 -10.19 -5.05
CA MET A 220 22.40 -10.56 -6.44
C MET A 220 23.45 -9.67 -7.10
N LEU A 221 23.67 -8.45 -6.60
CA LEU A 221 24.74 -7.53 -7.05
C LEU A 221 26.10 -7.78 -6.39
N ASP A 222 26.22 -8.72 -5.45
CA ASP A 222 27.46 -9.07 -4.75
C ASP A 222 28.23 -10.19 -5.49
N GLY A 223 28.48 -9.98 -6.78
CA GLY A 223 29.17 -10.98 -7.61
C GLY A 223 28.96 -10.75 -9.10
N GLN A 224 29.18 -11.80 -9.89
CA GLN A 224 28.95 -11.75 -11.33
C GLN A 224 27.45 -11.86 -11.65
N VAL A 225 26.82 -10.73 -11.94
CA VAL A 225 25.45 -10.69 -12.47
C VAL A 225 25.42 -11.35 -13.86
N THR A 226 24.40 -12.17 -14.12
CA THR A 226 24.15 -12.82 -15.41
C THR A 226 22.64 -12.95 -15.66
N ASP A 227 22.23 -13.17 -16.92
CA ASP A 227 20.83 -13.40 -17.32
C ASP A 227 20.13 -14.49 -16.47
N LEU A 228 20.88 -15.50 -15.99
CA LEU A 228 20.37 -16.52 -15.07
C LEU A 228 20.06 -15.95 -13.68
N ILE A 229 21.00 -15.21 -13.10
CA ILE A 229 20.88 -14.59 -11.77
C ILE A 229 19.77 -13.53 -11.76
N GLU A 230 19.68 -12.72 -12.82
CA GLU A 230 18.58 -11.77 -13.01
C GLU A 230 17.23 -12.48 -13.12
N ALA A 231 17.13 -13.51 -13.96
CA ALA A 231 15.89 -14.25 -14.16
C ALA A 231 15.43 -14.97 -12.88
N MET A 232 16.36 -15.53 -12.11
CA MET A 232 16.06 -16.13 -10.80
C MET A 232 15.61 -15.07 -9.80
N SER A 233 16.28 -13.92 -9.73
CA SER A 233 15.90 -12.78 -8.87
C SER A 233 14.49 -12.25 -9.19
N LEU A 234 14.20 -12.01 -10.47
CA LEU A 234 12.89 -11.55 -10.98
C LEU A 234 11.78 -12.61 -10.84
N ASN A 235 12.13 -13.88 -10.63
CA ASN A 235 11.21 -15.00 -10.53
C ASN A 235 11.12 -15.62 -9.13
N LEU A 236 11.87 -15.11 -8.14
CA LEU A 236 11.80 -15.58 -6.76
C LEU A 236 10.37 -15.45 -6.22
N ASN A 237 9.78 -16.56 -5.77
CA ASN A 237 8.54 -16.62 -4.99
C ASN A 237 7.38 -15.70 -5.46
N GLN A 238 7.15 -15.59 -6.78
CA GLN A 238 6.13 -14.72 -7.42
C GLN A 238 4.67 -14.90 -6.93
N LYS A 239 4.35 -15.96 -6.18
CA LYS A 239 3.03 -16.13 -5.54
C LYS A 239 2.89 -15.42 -4.18
N HIS A 240 4.03 -15.17 -3.52
CA HIS A 240 4.15 -14.60 -2.18
C HIS A 240 4.52 -13.12 -2.25
N ILE A 241 5.56 -12.80 -3.02
CA ILE A 241 6.06 -11.42 -3.20
C ILE A 241 5.07 -10.64 -4.09
N ASP A 242 4.59 -9.50 -3.61
CA ASP A 242 3.71 -8.60 -4.38
C ASP A 242 4.51 -7.59 -5.22
N ILE A 243 5.62 -7.07 -4.69
CA ILE A 243 6.41 -6.00 -5.32
C ILE A 243 7.91 -6.33 -5.27
N TYR A 244 8.59 -6.11 -6.40
CA TYR A 244 10.04 -6.17 -6.53
C TYR A 244 10.55 -4.75 -6.76
N SER A 245 11.55 -4.32 -6.00
CA SER A 245 12.21 -3.02 -6.15
C SER A 245 13.64 -3.22 -6.61
N ALA A 246 14.03 -2.55 -7.69
CA ALA A 246 15.38 -2.62 -8.26
C ALA A 246 15.88 -1.23 -8.69
N SER A 247 17.20 -1.05 -8.61
CA SER A 247 17.92 0.20 -8.89
C SER A 247 19.22 -0.04 -9.66
N TRP A 248 19.26 -1.15 -10.42
CA TRP A 248 20.38 -1.58 -11.25
C TRP A 248 19.97 -1.68 -12.73
N GLY A 249 20.97 -1.72 -13.60
CA GLY A 249 20.82 -1.76 -15.06
C GLY A 249 22.21 -1.75 -15.72
N PRO A 250 22.31 -1.38 -17.01
CA PRO A 250 23.57 -1.09 -17.67
C PRO A 250 24.33 0.06 -16.98
N GLU A 251 25.64 0.22 -17.21
CA GLU A 251 26.37 1.35 -16.62
C GLU A 251 25.92 2.71 -17.21
N ASP A 252 25.62 3.66 -16.32
CA ASP A 252 25.08 5.02 -16.58
C ASP A 252 26.08 6.00 -17.25
N LEU A 253 26.84 5.54 -18.25
CA LEU A 253 28.02 6.23 -18.81
C LEU A 253 27.77 7.06 -20.08
N GLY A 254 26.53 7.30 -20.48
CA GLY A 254 26.19 8.08 -21.68
C GLY A 254 26.56 7.39 -23.00
N ARG A 255 26.89 6.09 -22.96
CA ARG A 255 27.44 5.31 -24.09
C ARG A 255 26.81 3.94 -24.30
N ASN A 256 26.25 3.33 -23.25
CA ASN A 256 25.79 1.94 -23.27
C ASN A 256 24.41 1.80 -23.94
N LEU A 257 24.04 0.59 -24.36
CA LEU A 257 22.73 0.27 -24.92
C LEU A 257 22.47 -1.21 -24.68
N GLU A 258 21.76 -1.52 -23.61
CA GLU A 258 21.61 -2.88 -23.08
C GLU A 258 20.31 -3.01 -22.29
N GLY A 259 19.83 -4.23 -22.12
CA GLY A 259 18.59 -4.54 -21.43
C GLY A 259 18.44 -6.03 -21.20
N PRO A 260 17.39 -6.47 -20.47
CA PRO A 260 17.24 -7.84 -20.01
C PRO A 260 17.43 -8.82 -21.15
N ASN A 261 18.27 -9.84 -20.96
CA ASN A 261 18.51 -10.86 -21.97
C ASN A 261 17.36 -11.90 -21.95
N THR A 262 17.56 -13.11 -22.44
CA THR A 262 16.47 -14.00 -22.84
C THR A 262 15.72 -14.57 -21.64
N LEU A 263 16.44 -14.93 -20.58
CA LEU A 263 15.84 -15.45 -19.35
C LEU A 263 15.20 -14.32 -18.53
N ALA A 264 15.84 -13.16 -18.41
CA ALA A 264 15.30 -12.00 -17.69
C ALA A 264 14.01 -11.46 -18.36
N LYS A 265 13.95 -11.40 -19.70
CA LYS A 265 12.72 -11.07 -20.45
C LYS A 265 11.59 -12.05 -20.16
N GLU A 266 11.88 -13.35 -20.15
CA GLU A 266 10.89 -14.40 -19.83
C GLU A 266 10.45 -14.33 -18.35
N ALA A 267 11.35 -14.00 -17.42
CA ALA A 267 11.04 -13.82 -16.01
C ALA A 267 10.06 -12.65 -15.78
N PHE A 268 10.26 -11.50 -16.45
CA PHE A 268 9.29 -10.39 -16.45
C PHE A 268 7.92 -10.83 -17.01
N ILE A 269 7.89 -11.53 -18.15
CA ILE A 269 6.66 -12.03 -18.80
C ILE A 269 5.90 -13.00 -17.88
N ARG A 270 6.62 -13.90 -17.20
CA ARG A 270 6.03 -14.81 -16.20
C ARG A 270 5.53 -14.07 -14.98
N GLY A 271 6.28 -13.09 -14.49
CA GLY A 271 5.90 -12.25 -13.35
C GLY A 271 4.59 -11.53 -13.60
N ILE A 272 4.48 -10.78 -14.69
CA ILE A 272 3.27 -10.01 -15.03
C ILE A 272 2.07 -10.87 -15.45
N SER A 273 2.27 -12.15 -15.77
CA SER A 273 1.20 -13.09 -16.18
C SER A 273 0.71 -14.01 -15.06
N ASN A 274 1.62 -14.52 -14.23
CA ASN A 274 1.37 -15.58 -13.24
C ASN A 274 1.54 -15.12 -11.79
N GLY A 275 2.35 -14.07 -11.57
CA GLY A 275 2.60 -13.53 -10.24
C GLY A 275 1.32 -13.11 -9.53
N ARG A 276 1.32 -13.21 -8.20
CA ARG A 276 0.24 -12.76 -7.31
C ARG A 276 -1.13 -13.35 -7.69
N GLY A 277 -1.14 -14.64 -8.03
CA GLY A 277 -2.35 -15.36 -8.46
C GLY A 277 -2.88 -14.95 -9.83
N GLY A 278 -2.04 -14.42 -10.72
CA GLY A 278 -2.43 -13.92 -12.05
C GLY A 278 -2.85 -12.45 -12.10
N LEU A 279 -2.65 -11.69 -11.01
CA LEU A 279 -2.72 -10.22 -11.04
C LEU A 279 -1.46 -9.60 -11.68
N GLY A 280 -0.35 -10.35 -11.66
CA GLY A 280 0.96 -9.95 -12.16
C GLY A 280 1.78 -9.20 -11.11
N SER A 281 3.04 -9.65 -10.94
CA SER A 281 4.08 -9.01 -10.15
C SER A 281 4.26 -7.54 -10.50
N ILE A 282 4.51 -6.70 -9.51
CA ILE A 282 4.78 -5.28 -9.69
C ILE A 282 6.29 -5.08 -9.61
N TYR A 283 6.93 -4.72 -10.72
CA TYR A 283 8.36 -4.37 -10.76
C TYR A 283 8.51 -2.85 -10.72
N VAL A 284 9.17 -2.31 -9.69
CA VAL A 284 9.50 -0.89 -9.57
C VAL A 284 10.98 -0.71 -9.91
N TRP A 285 11.29 0.26 -10.77
CA TRP A 285 12.65 0.49 -11.27
C TRP A 285 13.06 1.95 -11.11
N ALA A 286 14.32 2.18 -10.76
CA ALA A 286 14.92 3.51 -10.88
C ALA A 286 15.06 3.93 -12.36
N SER A 287 15.19 5.23 -12.62
CA SER A 287 15.38 5.78 -13.97
C SER A 287 16.85 5.84 -14.44
N GLY A 288 17.83 5.42 -13.63
CA GLY A 288 19.26 5.65 -13.89
C GLY A 288 19.81 6.98 -13.35
N ASN A 289 21.14 7.05 -13.23
CA ASN A 289 21.92 8.15 -12.63
C ASN A 289 22.84 8.86 -13.64
N GLY A 290 22.70 8.55 -14.93
CA GLY A 290 23.56 9.02 -16.03
C GLY A 290 23.31 10.45 -16.50
N GLY A 291 22.52 11.25 -15.78
CA GLY A 291 22.20 12.64 -16.17
C GLY A 291 23.43 13.52 -16.38
N ALA A 292 24.50 13.33 -15.59
CA ALA A 292 25.78 14.02 -15.77
C ALA A 292 26.61 13.47 -16.95
N SER A 293 26.37 12.21 -17.32
CA SER A 293 26.91 11.55 -18.51
C SER A 293 26.12 11.92 -19.78
N PHE A 294 25.07 12.75 -19.68
CA PHE A 294 24.07 12.98 -20.74
C PHE A 294 23.43 11.69 -21.26
N ASP A 295 23.21 10.71 -20.37
CA ASP A 295 22.53 9.47 -20.75
C ASP A 295 21.01 9.66 -20.89
N ASN A 296 20.34 8.67 -21.46
CA ASN A 296 18.91 8.64 -21.72
C ASN A 296 18.36 7.26 -21.40
N CYS A 297 17.49 7.20 -20.41
CA CYS A 297 16.99 5.94 -19.86
C CYS A 297 16.11 5.09 -20.81
N ASN A 298 15.80 5.54 -22.04
CA ASN A 298 15.27 4.63 -23.07
C ASN A 298 16.37 3.73 -23.70
N CYS A 299 17.66 3.96 -23.37
CA CYS A 299 18.79 3.09 -23.71
C CYS A 299 19.03 1.97 -22.68
N ASP A 300 18.45 2.09 -21.48
CA ASP A 300 18.32 1.01 -20.51
C ASP A 300 17.03 0.22 -20.80
N GLY A 301 17.15 -1.03 -21.23
CA GLY A 301 16.02 -1.91 -21.51
C GLY A 301 15.25 -2.41 -20.29
N TYR A 302 15.75 -2.24 -19.05
CA TYR A 302 15.03 -2.60 -17.83
C TYR A 302 14.02 -1.49 -17.47
N THR A 303 14.44 -0.22 -17.38
CA THR A 303 13.55 0.93 -17.10
C THR A 303 12.69 1.33 -18.31
N ASN A 304 13.14 1.07 -19.55
CA ASN A 304 12.36 1.19 -20.80
C ASN A 304 11.33 0.06 -21.01
N SER A 305 11.29 -0.96 -20.13
CA SER A 305 10.33 -2.06 -20.23
C SER A 305 8.90 -1.60 -19.92
N ILE A 306 7.90 -2.16 -20.63
CA ILE A 306 6.49 -1.90 -20.29
C ILE A 306 6.07 -2.59 -18.97
N TYR A 307 6.82 -3.62 -18.57
CA TYR A 307 6.53 -4.44 -17.38
C TYR A 307 7.04 -3.81 -16.07
N THR A 308 7.97 -2.85 -16.17
CA THR A 308 8.50 -2.11 -15.03
C THR A 308 7.75 -0.80 -14.82
N LEU A 309 7.83 -0.27 -13.62
CA LEU A 309 7.31 1.02 -13.21
C LEU A 309 8.52 1.93 -12.97
N SER A 310 8.95 2.62 -14.02
CA SER A 310 10.11 3.53 -13.98
C SER A 310 9.80 4.79 -13.15
N VAL A 311 10.65 5.06 -12.16
CA VAL A 311 10.52 6.17 -11.20
C VAL A 311 11.72 7.12 -11.29
N GLY A 312 11.45 8.36 -11.71
CA GLY A 312 12.42 9.46 -11.75
C GLY A 312 12.64 10.14 -10.40
N SER A 313 13.63 11.04 -10.36
CA SER A 313 14.18 11.63 -9.13
C SER A 313 13.98 13.15 -9.03
N THR A 314 13.79 13.69 -7.82
CA THR A 314 13.73 15.15 -7.59
C THR A 314 14.23 15.57 -6.21
N THR A 315 14.86 16.75 -6.14
CA THR A 315 15.37 17.29 -4.88
C THR A 315 14.25 17.77 -3.95
N GLU A 316 14.59 17.98 -2.68
CA GLU A 316 13.78 18.68 -1.65
C GLU A 316 13.15 20.00 -2.15
N LYS A 317 13.81 20.69 -3.09
CA LYS A 317 13.39 21.99 -3.65
C LYS A 317 12.55 21.86 -4.94
N GLY A 318 12.18 20.63 -5.32
CA GLY A 318 11.48 20.32 -6.56
C GLY A 318 12.33 20.59 -7.81
N THR A 319 13.66 20.51 -7.72
CA THR A 319 14.56 20.72 -8.87
C THR A 319 15.08 19.40 -9.42
N LEU A 320 15.52 19.41 -10.68
CA LEU A 320 16.23 18.29 -11.28
C LEU A 320 17.53 18.00 -10.50
N PRO A 321 17.77 16.76 -10.05
CA PRO A 321 19.06 16.31 -9.56
C PRO A 321 20.05 16.16 -10.73
N PHE A 322 21.33 16.43 -10.49
CA PHE A 322 22.37 16.39 -11.54
C PHE A 322 22.54 15.02 -12.21
N TYR A 323 22.14 13.94 -11.53
CA TYR A 323 22.21 12.56 -12.01
C TYR A 323 20.93 12.10 -12.74
N SER A 324 19.83 12.84 -12.67
CA SER A 324 18.55 12.33 -13.19
C SER A 324 18.52 12.30 -14.71
N GLU A 325 18.32 11.11 -15.27
CA GLU A 325 18.16 10.92 -16.72
C GLU A 325 16.77 11.33 -17.23
N PRO A 326 16.68 11.92 -18.44
CA PRO A 326 15.42 12.10 -19.14
C PRO A 326 15.13 10.95 -20.11
N CYS A 327 13.95 10.35 -20.03
CA CYS A 327 13.42 9.50 -21.10
C CYS A 327 11.89 9.41 -21.07
N SER A 328 11.29 9.01 -22.20
CA SER A 328 9.83 8.96 -22.33
C SER A 328 9.17 7.75 -21.66
N ALA A 329 9.95 6.85 -21.05
CA ALA A 329 9.49 5.70 -20.28
C ALA A 329 9.08 6.02 -18.83
N ILE A 330 9.60 7.10 -18.22
CA ILE A 330 9.34 7.44 -16.81
C ILE A 330 7.83 7.64 -16.58
N LEU A 331 7.28 6.99 -15.55
CA LEU A 331 5.85 7.12 -15.19
C LEU A 331 5.62 8.21 -14.15
N THR A 332 6.51 8.35 -13.17
CA THR A 332 6.32 9.22 -12.01
C THR A 332 7.66 9.58 -11.38
N THR A 333 7.64 10.55 -10.47
CA THR A 333 8.79 10.95 -9.66
C THR A 333 8.53 10.76 -8.18
N THR A 334 9.62 10.58 -7.44
CA THR A 334 9.66 10.61 -5.97
C THR A 334 10.79 11.50 -5.49
N TYR A 335 10.69 11.99 -4.25
CA TYR A 335 11.81 12.71 -3.63
C TYR A 335 13.03 11.80 -3.48
N SER A 336 14.19 12.38 -3.76
CA SER A 336 15.49 11.69 -3.82
C SER A 336 16.62 12.63 -3.40
N GLY A 337 17.87 12.16 -3.49
CA GLY A 337 19.03 12.94 -3.10
C GLY A 337 19.30 14.19 -3.95
N GLY A 338 19.77 15.26 -3.29
CA GLY A 338 20.48 16.36 -3.94
C GLY A 338 22.00 16.15 -3.97
N SER A 339 22.75 17.21 -4.28
CA SER A 339 24.22 17.23 -4.23
C SER A 339 24.77 17.20 -2.79
N PHE A 340 26.09 17.33 -2.61
CA PHE A 340 26.84 17.19 -1.35
C PHE A 340 26.33 17.97 -0.11
N GLN A 341 25.39 18.90 -0.24
CA GLN A 341 24.80 19.67 0.87
C GLN A 341 23.32 19.35 1.13
N HIS A 342 22.77 18.29 0.53
CA HIS A 342 21.35 17.94 0.62
C HIS A 342 21.13 16.48 1.02
N HIS A 343 20.05 16.25 1.77
CA HIS A 343 19.61 14.92 2.23
C HIS A 343 19.50 13.93 1.05
N ARG A 344 19.84 12.65 1.29
CA ARG A 344 19.78 11.57 0.29
C ARG A 344 18.76 10.51 0.66
N ILE A 345 17.96 10.09 -0.32
CA ILE A 345 16.81 9.17 -0.18
C ILE A 345 16.74 8.29 -1.44
N VAL A 346 16.34 7.03 -1.28
CA VAL A 346 16.01 6.10 -2.39
C VAL A 346 14.54 6.28 -2.80
N SER A 347 14.24 6.17 -4.09
CA SER A 347 12.90 6.42 -4.65
C SER A 347 11.76 5.67 -3.93
N VAL A 348 10.68 6.39 -3.64
CA VAL A 348 9.60 6.00 -2.70
C VAL A 348 8.35 5.47 -3.42
N PHE A 349 8.19 4.15 -3.54
CA PHE A 349 6.91 3.55 -3.90
C PHE A 349 6.05 3.27 -2.66
N PHE A 350 4.72 3.45 -2.77
CA PHE A 350 3.78 3.30 -1.64
C PHE A 350 2.92 2.02 -1.77
N PRO A 351 3.36 0.87 -1.22
CA PRO A 351 2.60 -0.38 -1.25
C PRO A 351 1.39 -0.36 -0.29
N THR A 352 0.28 -1.00 -0.66
CA THR A 352 -0.95 -0.98 0.15
C THR A 352 -1.78 -2.25 0.08
N HIS A 353 -2.50 -2.57 1.17
CA HIS A 353 -3.56 -3.59 1.18
C HIS A 353 -4.51 -3.49 -0.03
N THR A 354 -4.84 -2.26 -0.46
CA THR A 354 -5.70 -2.00 -1.63
C THR A 354 -5.09 -2.45 -2.96
N MET A 355 -3.76 -2.59 -3.06
CA MET A 355 -3.09 -3.13 -4.25
C MET A 355 -3.16 -4.66 -4.34
N LEU A 356 -3.49 -5.38 -3.25
CA LEU A 356 -3.58 -6.85 -3.22
C LEU A 356 -4.65 -7.43 -4.17
N LEU A 357 -5.57 -6.59 -4.67
CA LEU A 357 -6.61 -6.94 -5.64
C LEU A 357 -6.41 -6.27 -7.02
N LEU A 358 -5.30 -5.54 -7.22
CA LEU A 358 -5.01 -4.77 -8.43
C LEU A 358 -3.99 -5.48 -9.31
N THR A 359 -4.21 -5.43 -10.62
CA THR A 359 -3.23 -5.92 -11.60
C THR A 359 -2.04 -4.97 -11.74
N TRP A 360 -0.91 -5.46 -12.26
CA TRP A 360 0.27 -4.62 -12.54
C TRP A 360 -0.06 -3.39 -13.39
N ARG A 361 -0.95 -3.54 -14.40
CA ARG A 361 -1.49 -2.45 -15.23
C ARG A 361 -2.40 -1.50 -14.46
N ASP A 362 -3.23 -1.99 -13.54
CA ASP A 362 -4.07 -1.13 -12.70
C ASP A 362 -3.20 -0.19 -11.85
N VAL A 363 -2.07 -0.68 -11.33
CA VAL A 363 -1.11 0.12 -10.55
C VAL A 363 -0.48 1.21 -11.42
N GLN A 364 0.00 0.90 -12.63
CA GLN A 364 0.52 1.92 -13.55
C GLN A 364 -0.57 2.95 -13.93
N HIS A 365 -1.79 2.50 -14.27
CA HIS A 365 -2.93 3.39 -14.54
C HIS A 365 -3.26 4.33 -13.38
N LEU A 366 -3.13 3.86 -12.14
CA LEU A 366 -3.37 4.63 -10.92
C LEU A 366 -2.26 5.64 -10.65
N VAL A 367 -0.99 5.28 -10.86
CA VAL A 367 0.16 6.19 -10.74
C VAL A 367 0.00 7.38 -11.70
N VAL A 368 -0.28 7.14 -12.98
CA VAL A 368 -0.59 8.17 -14.00
C VAL A 368 -1.75 9.11 -13.60
N ARG A 369 -2.59 8.70 -12.65
CA ARG A 369 -3.74 9.47 -12.12
C ARG A 369 -3.51 10.03 -10.72
N ALA A 370 -2.52 9.54 -9.98
CA ALA A 370 -2.17 9.98 -8.62
C ALA A 370 -1.07 11.04 -8.63
N SER A 371 -0.12 10.95 -9.57
CA SER A 371 1.00 11.89 -9.69
C SER A 371 0.54 13.32 -9.98
N ARG A 372 1.33 14.30 -9.53
CA ARG A 372 1.02 15.74 -9.62
C ARG A 372 2.26 16.62 -9.80
N LEU A 373 2.07 17.84 -10.30
CA LEU A 373 3.18 18.77 -10.57
C LEU A 373 4.00 19.15 -9.34
N ALA A 374 3.40 19.23 -8.14
CA ALA A 374 4.11 19.39 -6.85
C ALA A 374 5.32 20.36 -6.86
N ASP A 375 5.17 21.52 -7.50
CA ASP A 375 6.21 22.56 -7.64
C ASP A 375 7.51 22.12 -8.35
N LEU A 376 7.46 20.99 -9.07
CA LEU A 376 8.55 20.40 -9.84
C LEU A 376 8.96 21.25 -11.04
N ARG A 377 10.21 21.72 -11.02
CA ARG A 377 10.78 22.69 -11.96
C ARG A 377 11.56 21.98 -13.06
N THR A 378 11.02 22.01 -14.27
CA THR A 378 11.69 21.62 -15.52
C THR A 378 11.17 22.48 -16.68
N HIS A 379 11.94 22.58 -17.76
CA HIS A 379 11.64 23.30 -18.98
C HIS A 379 10.81 22.48 -19.99
N ASP A 380 10.73 21.17 -19.80
CA ASP A 380 10.20 20.22 -20.78
C ASP A 380 8.73 19.82 -20.55
N TRP A 381 8.08 20.29 -19.47
CA TRP A 381 6.65 20.05 -19.22
C TRP A 381 5.79 20.34 -20.47
N ARG A 382 5.04 19.34 -20.96
CA ARG A 382 4.04 19.48 -22.04
C ARG A 382 2.72 18.89 -21.60
N THR A 383 1.62 19.31 -22.21
CA THR A 383 0.29 18.69 -21.99
C THR A 383 -0.01 17.71 -23.12
N ASN A 384 -0.39 16.49 -22.77
CA ASN A 384 -0.71 15.42 -23.71
C ASN A 384 -2.14 15.53 -24.27
N GLY A 385 -2.48 14.63 -25.20
CA GLY A 385 -3.74 14.61 -25.95
C GLY A 385 -5.01 14.35 -25.15
N VAL A 386 -4.90 14.04 -23.85
CA VAL A 386 -6.01 13.91 -22.90
C VAL A 386 -5.96 14.95 -21.77
N GLY A 387 -5.14 15.99 -21.91
CA GLY A 387 -5.08 17.11 -20.98
C GLY A 387 -4.23 16.87 -19.73
N ARG A 388 -3.35 15.85 -19.71
CA ARG A 388 -2.41 15.64 -18.61
C ARG A 388 -1.06 16.28 -18.89
N PRO A 389 -0.44 16.95 -17.91
CA PRO A 389 0.95 17.36 -18.00
C PRO A 389 1.88 16.14 -17.88
N VAL A 390 2.96 16.14 -18.65
CA VAL A 390 3.99 15.10 -18.67
C VAL A 390 5.38 15.72 -18.97
N SER A 391 6.43 15.11 -18.45
CA SER A 391 7.85 15.48 -18.62
C SER A 391 8.70 14.22 -18.79
N HIS A 392 9.77 14.29 -19.58
CA HIS A 392 10.75 13.21 -19.75
C HIS A 392 11.64 13.01 -18.52
N TYR A 393 11.76 14.02 -17.65
CA TYR A 393 12.46 13.88 -16.37
C TYR A 393 11.52 13.41 -15.24
N TYR A 394 10.24 13.81 -15.29
CA TYR A 394 9.32 13.62 -14.17
C TYR A 394 8.13 12.67 -14.43
N GLY A 395 7.98 12.12 -15.63
CA GLY A 395 6.77 11.41 -16.03
C GLY A 395 5.53 12.27 -15.81
N TYR A 396 4.53 11.73 -15.11
CA TYR A 396 3.31 12.46 -14.71
C TYR A 396 3.47 13.29 -13.41
N GLY A 397 4.69 13.45 -12.88
CA GLY A 397 5.03 14.26 -11.72
C GLY A 397 5.24 13.46 -10.43
N LEU A 398 5.27 14.16 -9.29
CA LEU A 398 5.50 13.58 -7.97
C LEU A 398 4.33 12.67 -7.56
N LEU A 399 4.62 11.46 -7.12
CA LEU A 399 3.62 10.50 -6.63
C LEU A 399 2.99 10.97 -5.30
N ASP A 400 1.66 11.03 -5.26
CA ASP A 400 0.88 11.40 -4.07
C ASP A 400 0.21 10.15 -3.47
N ALA A 401 0.70 9.68 -2.32
CA ALA A 401 0.24 8.44 -1.68
C ALA A 401 -1.21 8.52 -1.19
N GLY A 402 -1.61 9.64 -0.58
CA GLY A 402 -2.98 9.88 -0.14
C GLY A 402 -4.00 9.85 -1.29
N ARG A 403 -3.64 10.40 -2.45
CA ARG A 403 -4.43 10.32 -3.69
C ARG A 403 -4.39 8.93 -4.32
N LEU A 404 -3.27 8.23 -4.27
CA LEU A 404 -3.12 6.86 -4.78
C LEU A 404 -4.11 5.91 -4.08
N VAL A 405 -4.23 5.96 -2.75
CA VAL A 405 -5.21 5.15 -2.00
C VAL A 405 -6.66 5.58 -2.22
N ASP A 406 -6.91 6.89 -2.35
CA ASP A 406 -8.24 7.39 -2.67
C ASP A 406 -8.72 6.99 -4.06
N LEU A 407 -7.80 6.79 -5.01
CA LEU A 407 -8.13 6.27 -6.35
C LEU A 407 -8.23 4.74 -6.33
N ALA A 408 -7.31 4.03 -5.68
CA ALA A 408 -7.32 2.57 -5.57
C ALA A 408 -8.60 2.05 -4.89
N SER A 409 -9.04 2.69 -3.80
CA SER A 409 -10.29 2.37 -3.09
C SER A 409 -11.57 2.55 -3.92
N LYS A 410 -11.48 3.15 -5.11
CA LYS A 410 -12.58 3.36 -6.06
C LYS A 410 -12.26 2.76 -7.44
N TRP A 411 -11.14 2.05 -7.58
CA TRP A 411 -10.69 1.54 -8.85
C TRP A 411 -11.47 0.29 -9.26
N LYS A 412 -11.77 0.21 -10.55
CA LYS A 412 -12.29 -0.99 -11.20
C LYS A 412 -11.18 -1.49 -12.11
N THR A 413 -10.80 -2.76 -12.00
CA THR A 413 -9.77 -3.34 -12.88
C THR A 413 -10.04 -3.06 -14.36
N VAL A 414 -8.98 -2.72 -15.11
CA VAL A 414 -9.06 -2.51 -16.56
C VAL A 414 -9.27 -3.81 -17.32
N LYS A 415 -9.85 -3.75 -18.52
CA LYS A 415 -9.95 -4.94 -19.38
C LYS A 415 -8.57 -5.51 -19.75
N PRO A 416 -8.50 -6.80 -20.17
CA PRO A 416 -7.27 -7.43 -20.64
C PRO A 416 -6.53 -6.58 -21.67
N GLN A 417 -5.20 -6.57 -21.58
CA GLN A 417 -4.35 -5.78 -22.46
C GLN A 417 -4.50 -6.24 -23.91
N LYS A 418 -4.40 -5.30 -24.83
CA LYS A 418 -4.28 -5.55 -26.26
C LYS A 418 -2.96 -5.01 -26.77
N LYS A 419 -2.39 -5.72 -27.74
CA LYS A 419 -1.21 -5.32 -28.49
C LYS A 419 -1.56 -5.19 -29.98
N CYS A 420 -1.37 -4.01 -30.55
CA CYS A 420 -1.49 -3.75 -31.98
C CYS A 420 -0.11 -3.44 -32.55
N THR A 421 0.44 -4.38 -33.32
CA THR A 421 1.76 -4.25 -33.97
C THR A 421 1.55 -3.86 -35.43
N ILE A 422 2.27 -2.83 -35.89
CA ILE A 422 2.11 -2.24 -37.22
C ILE A 422 3.49 -2.05 -37.85
N ASP A 423 3.80 -2.77 -38.93
CA ASP A 423 5.00 -2.55 -39.72
C ASP A 423 4.81 -1.33 -40.64
N LEU A 424 5.61 -0.29 -40.43
CA LEU A 424 5.51 1.00 -41.12
C LEU A 424 6.59 1.19 -42.19
N ILE A 425 7.68 0.41 -42.12
CA ILE A 425 8.80 0.45 -43.04
C ILE A 425 9.20 -0.96 -43.45
N THR A 426 9.19 -1.21 -44.77
CA THR A 426 9.64 -2.45 -45.43
C THR A 426 10.78 -2.21 -46.44
N ARG A 427 11.30 -0.98 -46.51
CA ARG A 427 12.42 -0.56 -47.39
C ARG A 427 13.34 0.39 -46.62
N SER A 428 14.63 0.40 -46.92
CA SER A 428 15.56 1.33 -46.27
C SER A 428 15.28 2.79 -46.63
N PHE A 429 15.52 3.69 -45.69
CA PHE A 429 15.55 5.14 -45.88
C PHE A 429 16.91 5.68 -45.44
N GLU A 430 17.53 6.55 -46.25
CA GLU A 430 18.81 7.17 -45.91
C GLU A 430 18.65 8.20 -44.78
N LEU A 431 19.56 8.14 -43.80
CA LEU A 431 19.70 9.10 -42.71
C LEU A 431 20.92 9.99 -42.99
N ARG A 432 20.66 11.30 -43.15
CA ARG A 432 21.67 12.37 -43.12
C ARG A 432 21.25 13.37 -42.03
N MET A 433 21.04 14.65 -42.34
CA MET A 433 20.66 15.66 -41.35
C MET A 433 19.31 15.42 -40.64
N LYS A 434 18.25 15.12 -41.40
CA LYS A 434 16.90 14.97 -40.85
C LYS A 434 16.06 14.04 -41.72
N LEU A 435 15.48 13.02 -41.09
CA LEU A 435 14.42 12.20 -41.66
C LEU A 435 13.11 12.53 -40.91
N THR A 436 12.02 12.72 -41.65
CA THR A 436 10.68 12.88 -41.08
C THR A 436 9.71 12.05 -41.91
N LEU A 437 9.08 11.08 -41.28
CA LEU A 437 8.16 10.14 -41.92
C LEU A 437 6.81 10.16 -41.19
N ARG A 438 5.73 10.02 -41.95
CA ARG A 438 4.35 10.17 -41.45
C ARG A 438 3.43 9.11 -42.05
N TRP A 439 2.65 8.46 -41.19
CA TRP A 439 1.71 7.40 -41.58
C TRP A 439 0.35 7.63 -40.94
N ASN A 440 -0.73 7.19 -41.60
CA ASN A 440 -2.06 7.14 -41.00
C ASN A 440 -2.30 5.74 -40.42
N VAL A 441 -2.62 5.67 -39.14
CA VAL A 441 -2.75 4.42 -38.36
C VAL A 441 -4.18 4.25 -37.89
N THR A 442 -4.75 3.06 -38.11
CA THR A 442 -6.10 2.68 -37.67
C THR A 442 -6.11 1.97 -36.31
N ALA A 443 -4.96 1.83 -35.65
CA ALA A 443 -4.80 1.16 -34.35
C ALA A 443 -5.48 -0.23 -34.27
N CYS A 444 -5.37 -1.00 -35.36
CA CYS A 444 -5.98 -2.31 -35.54
C CYS A 444 -7.53 -2.31 -35.43
N HIS A 445 -8.20 -1.19 -35.74
CA HIS A 445 -9.65 -1.07 -35.82
C HIS A 445 -10.30 -2.17 -36.67
N GLY A 446 -11.46 -2.67 -36.24
CA GLY A 446 -12.14 -3.82 -36.83
C GLY A 446 -11.58 -5.19 -36.43
N THR A 447 -10.40 -5.26 -35.79
CA THR A 447 -9.81 -6.53 -35.32
C THR A 447 -10.01 -6.77 -33.81
N ARG A 448 -9.76 -8.00 -33.35
CA ARG A 448 -9.67 -8.32 -31.91
C ARG A 448 -8.66 -7.44 -31.15
N ASN A 449 -7.60 -6.96 -31.81
CA ASN A 449 -6.53 -6.16 -31.21
C ASN A 449 -6.77 -4.65 -31.29
N TRP A 450 -7.96 -4.17 -31.71
CA TRP A 450 -8.28 -2.73 -31.72
C TRP A 450 -8.10 -2.06 -30.35
N ILE A 451 -7.32 -0.99 -30.29
CA ILE A 451 -7.07 -0.14 -29.11
C ILE A 451 -7.78 1.21 -29.29
N ARG A 452 -8.40 1.70 -28.21
CA ARG A 452 -9.11 2.99 -28.12
C ARG A 452 -8.52 3.96 -27.09
N SER A 453 -7.92 3.43 -26.03
CA SER A 453 -7.14 4.20 -25.07
C SER A 453 -5.79 3.51 -24.88
N LEU A 454 -4.71 4.24 -25.16
CA LEU A 454 -3.32 3.78 -25.01
C LEU A 454 -2.93 3.56 -23.55
N GLU A 455 -1.95 2.67 -23.37
CA GLU A 455 -1.14 2.53 -22.17
C GLU A 455 0.31 2.88 -22.57
N HIS A 456 1.06 1.91 -23.10
CA HIS A 456 2.41 2.08 -23.61
C HIS A 456 2.45 2.15 -25.14
N ILE A 457 3.46 2.85 -25.67
CA ILE A 457 3.87 2.78 -27.08
C ILE A 457 5.29 2.23 -27.12
N GLN A 458 5.63 1.40 -28.11
CA GLN A 458 7.01 1.05 -28.41
C GLN A 458 7.30 1.28 -29.90
N ALA A 459 8.34 2.05 -30.21
CA ALA A 459 8.88 2.20 -31.55
C ALA A 459 10.08 1.27 -31.71
N ARG A 460 9.87 0.11 -32.35
CA ARG A 460 10.94 -0.83 -32.70
C ARG A 460 11.68 -0.33 -33.92
N LEU A 461 12.94 0.06 -33.72
CA LEU A 461 13.81 0.60 -34.76
C LEU A 461 15.02 -0.30 -34.99
N THR A 462 15.27 -0.64 -36.25
CA THR A 462 16.58 -1.12 -36.73
C THR A 462 17.15 -0.04 -37.63
N LEU A 463 18.28 0.55 -37.25
CA LEU A 463 18.97 1.56 -38.04
C LEU A 463 20.49 1.45 -37.86
N THR A 464 21.23 1.67 -38.94
CA THR A 464 22.69 1.88 -38.92
C THR A 464 22.97 3.38 -38.91
N TYR A 465 24.05 3.80 -38.24
CA TYR A 465 24.48 5.20 -38.26
C TYR A 465 25.96 5.32 -37.88
N SER A 466 26.69 6.27 -38.48
CA SER A 466 28.14 6.43 -38.29
C SER A 466 28.56 6.74 -36.85
N ARG A 467 27.76 7.56 -36.13
CA ARG A 467 27.95 7.86 -34.72
C ARG A 467 26.61 7.99 -34.00
N ARG A 468 26.22 6.95 -33.27
CA ARG A 468 24.90 6.77 -32.67
C ARG A 468 24.48 7.90 -31.72
N GLY A 469 25.40 8.42 -30.92
CA GLY A 469 25.15 9.49 -29.96
C GLY A 469 24.77 10.84 -30.55
N ASP A 470 25.02 11.06 -31.85
CA ASP A 470 24.60 12.30 -32.54
C ASP A 470 23.12 12.28 -32.96
N LEU A 471 22.44 11.15 -32.82
CA LEU A 471 21.02 11.04 -33.13
C LEU A 471 20.14 11.56 -31.99
N SER A 472 19.08 12.27 -32.38
CA SER A 472 17.86 12.38 -31.58
C SER A 472 16.69 11.75 -32.33
N ILE A 473 15.78 11.14 -31.59
CA ILE A 473 14.62 10.42 -32.15
C ILE A 473 13.37 10.90 -31.43
N THR A 474 12.38 11.34 -32.18
CA THR A 474 11.12 11.90 -31.67
C THR A 474 9.92 11.25 -32.34
N LEU A 475 8.95 10.80 -31.54
CA LEU A 475 7.67 10.27 -32.00
C LEU A 475 6.55 11.24 -31.61
N ILE A 476 5.65 11.53 -32.55
CA ILE A 476 4.52 12.45 -32.34
C ILE A 476 3.19 11.71 -32.57
N SER A 477 2.29 11.79 -31.58
CA SER A 477 0.97 11.16 -31.61
C SER A 477 -0.05 11.88 -32.51
N PRO A 478 -1.16 11.24 -32.89
CA PRO A 478 -2.27 11.89 -33.60
C PRO A 478 -2.92 13.05 -32.82
N LYS A 479 -2.70 13.14 -31.50
CA LYS A 479 -3.13 14.27 -30.66
C LYS A 479 -2.04 15.34 -30.50
N LYS A 480 -0.91 15.20 -31.20
CA LYS A 480 0.28 16.07 -31.16
C LYS A 480 1.11 15.98 -29.87
N THR A 481 0.94 14.92 -29.08
CA THR A 481 1.84 14.63 -27.95
C THR A 481 3.21 14.26 -28.49
N ILE A 482 4.26 14.82 -27.89
CA ILE A 482 5.66 14.64 -28.31
C ILE A 482 6.35 13.73 -27.29
N SER A 483 6.92 12.63 -27.79
CA SER A 483 7.76 11.70 -27.04
C SER A 483 9.16 11.74 -27.63
N ASN A 484 10.10 12.34 -26.90
CA ASN A 484 11.52 12.25 -27.22
C ASN A 484 11.98 10.83 -26.84
N LEU A 485 12.14 9.99 -27.84
CA LEU A 485 12.54 8.59 -27.69
C LEU A 485 14.04 8.44 -27.46
N LEU A 486 14.85 9.36 -27.99
CA LEU A 486 16.29 9.45 -27.76
C LEU A 486 16.72 10.91 -27.80
N THR A 487 17.49 11.34 -26.81
CA THR A 487 18.26 12.60 -26.83
C THR A 487 19.70 12.34 -27.27
N THR A 488 20.36 13.37 -27.81
CA THR A 488 21.79 13.35 -28.12
C THR A 488 22.61 12.88 -26.91
N ARG A 489 23.50 11.90 -27.08
CA ARG A 489 24.40 11.38 -26.05
C ARG A 489 25.87 11.57 -26.48
N PRO A 490 26.56 12.66 -26.07
CA PRO A 490 27.88 13.00 -26.60
C PRO A 490 28.97 11.93 -26.39
N TYR A 491 28.87 11.08 -25.37
CA TYR A 491 29.86 10.01 -25.12
C TYR A 491 29.61 8.73 -25.94
N ASP A 492 28.43 8.56 -26.53
CA ASP A 492 28.09 7.43 -27.41
C ASP A 492 28.69 7.60 -28.81
N LYS A 493 29.95 7.16 -28.96
CA LYS A 493 30.73 7.27 -30.21
C LYS A 493 30.56 6.08 -31.16
N THR A 494 29.70 5.10 -30.87
CA THR A 494 29.64 3.85 -31.66
C THR A 494 28.98 4.00 -33.03
N SER A 495 29.40 3.18 -33.98
CA SER A 495 28.78 3.01 -35.30
C SER A 495 27.76 1.85 -35.36
N ALA A 496 27.57 1.12 -34.25
CA ALA A 496 26.70 -0.06 -34.17
C ALA A 496 25.20 0.24 -34.39
N GLY A 497 24.76 1.48 -34.21
CA GLY A 497 23.35 1.87 -34.37
C GLY A 497 22.40 1.17 -33.39
N PHE A 498 21.21 0.85 -33.86
CA PHE A 498 20.16 0.16 -33.10
C PHE A 498 19.65 -1.05 -33.88
N SER A 499 19.40 -2.18 -33.20
CA SER A 499 18.91 -3.42 -33.81
C SER A 499 17.66 -3.93 -33.07
N ASP A 500 16.50 -3.83 -33.73
CA ASP A 500 15.15 -4.02 -33.17
C ASP A 500 14.90 -3.34 -31.81
N TRP A 501 15.58 -2.22 -31.54
CA TRP A 501 15.50 -1.56 -30.24
C TRP A 501 14.12 -0.92 -30.04
N ALA A 502 13.47 -1.27 -28.93
CA ALA A 502 12.06 -0.97 -28.67
C ALA A 502 11.89 0.26 -27.78
N PHE A 503 12.23 1.45 -28.28
CA PHE A 503 12.07 2.72 -27.56
C PHE A 503 10.63 2.91 -27.05
N MET A 504 10.44 3.10 -25.75
CA MET A 504 9.13 3.10 -25.11
C MET A 504 8.65 4.53 -24.79
N SER A 505 7.33 4.73 -24.80
CA SER A 505 6.74 5.94 -24.24
C SER A 505 5.42 5.72 -23.51
N THR A 506 5.31 6.39 -22.35
CA THR A 506 4.11 6.47 -21.50
C THR A 506 3.34 7.79 -21.70
N HIS A 507 3.87 8.74 -22.47
CA HIS A 507 3.38 10.13 -22.51
C HIS A 507 1.98 10.27 -23.11
N CYS A 508 1.55 9.31 -23.94
CA CYS A 508 0.25 9.33 -24.62
C CYS A 508 -0.84 8.55 -23.86
N TRP A 509 -0.70 8.34 -22.54
CA TRP A 509 -1.57 7.43 -21.79
C TRP A 509 -3.05 7.87 -21.83
N ASP A 510 -3.94 6.91 -22.09
CA ASP A 510 -5.36 7.00 -22.43
C ASP A 510 -5.73 7.68 -23.77
N GLU A 511 -4.78 8.20 -24.55
CA GLU A 511 -5.07 8.80 -25.87
C GLU A 511 -5.68 7.77 -26.84
N ASP A 512 -6.47 8.28 -27.80
CA ASP A 512 -6.88 7.52 -28.98
C ASP A 512 -5.73 7.50 -30.00
N PRO A 513 -5.12 6.33 -30.28
CA PRO A 513 -3.99 6.19 -31.20
C PRO A 513 -4.36 6.27 -32.68
N SER A 514 -5.64 6.46 -33.01
CA SER A 514 -6.12 6.51 -34.40
C SER A 514 -5.77 7.85 -35.06
N GLY A 515 -5.13 7.79 -36.24
CA GLY A 515 -4.78 8.96 -37.06
C GLY A 515 -3.30 9.02 -37.42
N TYR A 516 -2.78 10.23 -37.65
CA TYR A 516 -1.42 10.43 -38.14
C TYR A 516 -0.36 10.36 -37.04
N TRP A 517 0.56 9.41 -37.16
CA TRP A 517 1.80 9.37 -36.41
C TRP A 517 2.93 9.96 -37.23
N VAL A 518 3.89 10.61 -36.56
CA VAL A 518 5.12 11.14 -37.19
C VAL A 518 6.34 10.64 -36.42
N LEU A 519 7.30 10.04 -37.14
CA LEU A 519 8.64 9.75 -36.63
C LEU A 519 9.62 10.77 -37.19
N GLN A 520 10.44 11.36 -36.33
CA GLN A 520 11.53 12.25 -36.69
C GLN A 520 12.85 11.68 -36.16
N ILE A 521 13.88 11.68 -37.00
CA ILE A 521 15.24 11.31 -36.64
C ILE A 521 16.15 12.44 -37.13
N GLU A 522 16.91 13.04 -36.22
CA GLU A 522 17.68 14.26 -36.48
C GLU A 522 19.13 14.10 -36.01
N ASN A 523 20.06 14.57 -36.83
CA ASN A 523 21.50 14.57 -36.59
C ASN A 523 21.92 15.88 -35.93
N ASN A 524 22.40 15.80 -34.69
CA ASN A 524 22.84 16.94 -33.88
C ASN A 524 24.37 17.06 -33.81
N GLY A 525 25.11 16.21 -34.54
CA GLY A 525 26.57 16.22 -34.62
C GLY A 525 27.10 16.63 -36.00
N ASP A 526 28.15 15.97 -36.47
CA ASP A 526 28.75 16.27 -37.78
C ASP A 526 27.76 15.99 -38.93
N SER A 527 27.61 16.97 -39.82
CA SER A 527 26.91 16.88 -41.10
C SER A 527 27.34 15.73 -42.01
N ASN A 528 28.57 15.23 -41.87
CA ASN A 528 29.08 14.05 -42.59
C ASN A 528 28.52 12.72 -42.04
N ASN A 529 27.87 12.73 -40.87
CA ASN A 529 27.24 11.54 -40.33
C ASN A 529 26.16 11.00 -41.28
N ARG A 530 26.12 9.67 -41.40
CA ARG A 530 25.26 8.97 -42.35
C ARG A 530 24.86 7.59 -41.85
N GLY A 531 23.72 7.11 -42.35
CA GLY A 531 23.27 5.75 -42.10
C GLY A 531 21.94 5.45 -42.77
N PHE A 532 21.25 4.41 -42.30
CA PHE A 532 19.98 3.98 -42.87
C PHE A 532 19.01 3.49 -41.81
N LEU A 533 17.77 3.96 -41.87
CA LEU A 533 16.64 3.36 -41.16
C LEU A 533 16.17 2.14 -41.97
N LEU A 534 16.32 0.94 -41.41
CA LEU A 534 16.07 -0.35 -42.07
C LEU A 534 14.70 -0.94 -41.71
N LYS A 535 14.30 -0.82 -40.44
CA LYS A 535 13.00 -1.28 -39.92
C LYS A 535 12.43 -0.20 -39.00
N PHE A 536 11.12 0.05 -39.13
CA PHE A 536 10.30 0.69 -38.11
C PHE A 536 8.98 -0.07 -37.98
N GLN A 537 8.75 -0.58 -36.78
CA GLN A 537 7.51 -1.23 -36.37
C GLN A 537 6.97 -0.48 -35.14
N LEU A 538 5.72 -0.04 -35.23
CA LEU A 538 5.02 0.65 -34.15
C LEU A 538 4.18 -0.38 -33.39
N GLU A 539 4.51 -0.61 -32.12
CA GLU A 539 3.72 -1.45 -31.23
C GLU A 539 2.92 -0.56 -30.27
N LEU A 540 1.61 -0.67 -30.33
CA LEU A 540 0.67 0.03 -29.46
C LEU A 540 0.14 -0.96 -28.43
N HIS A 541 0.23 -0.60 -27.15
CA HIS A 541 -0.37 -1.36 -26.04
C HIS A 541 -1.51 -0.54 -25.44
N GLY A 542 -2.58 -1.21 -25.00
CA GLY A 542 -3.73 -0.48 -24.46
C GLY A 542 -4.99 -1.32 -24.32
N THR A 543 -6.12 -0.61 -24.22
CA THR A 543 -7.46 -1.19 -24.06
C THR A 543 -8.44 -0.66 -25.11
N ALA A 544 -9.49 -1.41 -25.38
CA ALA A 544 -10.65 -0.96 -26.18
C ALA A 544 -11.69 -0.19 -25.34
N GLU A 545 -11.44 -0.01 -24.03
CA GLU A 545 -12.24 0.87 -23.19
C GLU A 545 -12.01 2.35 -23.52
N HIS A 546 -13.00 3.18 -23.26
CA HIS A 546 -12.88 4.63 -23.34
C HIS A 546 -12.48 5.18 -21.97
N MET A 547 -11.18 5.19 -21.66
CA MET A 547 -10.69 5.39 -20.29
C MET A 547 -10.92 6.80 -19.74
N ILE A 548 -11.05 7.81 -20.61
CA ILE A 548 -11.37 9.19 -20.23
C ILE A 548 -12.86 9.34 -19.86
N GLY A 549 -13.77 8.59 -20.49
CA GLY A 549 -15.21 8.60 -20.17
C GLY A 549 -15.61 7.74 -18.97
N ARG A 550 -14.64 7.24 -18.19
CA ARG A 550 -14.86 6.24 -17.13
C ARG A 550 -15.34 6.89 -15.84
N ARG A 551 -16.63 6.73 -15.49
CA ARG A 551 -17.15 7.15 -14.18
C ARG A 551 -16.53 6.33 -13.05
N MET A 552 -15.97 7.02 -12.06
CA MET A 552 -15.49 6.43 -10.79
C MET A 552 -16.61 6.44 -9.74
N GLU A 553 -17.53 5.49 -9.88
CA GLU A 553 -18.51 5.20 -8.83
C GLU A 553 -17.84 4.43 -7.68
N ARG A 554 -18.42 4.46 -6.46
CA ARG A 554 -17.82 3.78 -5.29
C ARG A 554 -17.79 2.26 -5.51
N ALA A 555 -16.60 1.72 -5.76
CA ALA A 555 -16.34 0.30 -5.59
C ALA A 555 -16.53 -0.09 -4.11
N VAL A 556 -17.24 -1.19 -3.85
CA VAL A 556 -17.26 -1.81 -2.52
C VAL A 556 -16.01 -2.67 -2.40
N VAL A 557 -14.90 -2.06 -1.97
CA VAL A 557 -13.65 -2.78 -1.69
C VAL A 557 -13.85 -3.61 -0.42
N GLN A 558 -13.97 -4.92 -0.60
CA GLN A 558 -14.02 -5.88 0.49
C GLN A 558 -12.59 -6.11 0.99
N GLN A 559 -12.34 -5.75 2.26
CA GLN A 559 -11.00 -5.79 2.84
C GLN A 559 -10.48 -7.23 2.96
N CYS A 560 -9.36 -7.52 2.30
CA CYS A 560 -8.59 -8.74 2.49
C CYS A 560 -7.65 -8.52 3.68
N ALA A 561 -7.88 -9.24 4.79
CA ALA A 561 -7.11 -9.07 6.04
C ALA A 561 -6.03 -10.14 6.26
N VAL A 562 -6.21 -11.34 5.66
CA VAL A 562 -5.33 -12.51 5.74
C VAL A 562 -5.38 -13.24 4.38
N ARG A 563 -4.29 -13.90 3.98
CA ARG A 563 -4.23 -14.83 2.84
C ARG A 563 -4.03 -16.27 3.34
N ASN A 564 -4.67 -17.23 2.67
CA ASN A 564 -4.40 -18.67 2.82
C ASN A 564 -3.07 -19.05 2.15
N SER A 565 -2.59 -20.28 2.39
CA SER A 565 -1.41 -20.90 1.76
C SER A 565 -1.39 -20.81 0.22
N ASP A 566 -2.57 -20.75 -0.41
CA ASP A 566 -2.71 -20.71 -1.87
C ASP A 566 -2.71 -19.26 -2.44
N GLY A 567 -2.49 -18.25 -1.60
CA GLY A 567 -2.48 -16.82 -1.96
C GLY A 567 -3.86 -16.15 -2.05
N GLY A 568 -4.95 -16.93 -1.94
CA GLY A 568 -6.31 -16.42 -1.87
C GLY A 568 -6.65 -15.79 -0.51
N CYS A 569 -7.54 -14.79 -0.49
CA CYS A 569 -7.94 -14.10 0.74
C CYS A 569 -8.81 -14.98 1.66
N GLU A 570 -8.46 -15.06 2.94
CA GLU A 570 -9.22 -15.81 3.93
C GLU A 570 -10.61 -15.18 4.13
N GLY A 571 -11.66 -16.00 4.14
CA GLY A 571 -13.06 -15.54 4.12
C GLY A 571 -13.60 -15.13 2.74
N SER A 572 -12.80 -15.18 1.67
CA SER A 572 -13.25 -14.86 0.30
C SER A 572 -13.88 -16.06 -0.44
N THR A 573 -15.04 -16.55 0.04
CA THR A 573 -15.78 -17.61 -0.66
C THR A 573 -16.52 -17.07 -1.89
N ARG A 574 -15.82 -17.01 -3.04
CA ARG A 574 -16.44 -16.90 -4.38
C ARG A 574 -15.86 -17.89 -5.39
N SER A 575 -16.31 -19.14 -5.26
CA SER A 575 -16.36 -20.07 -6.40
C SER A 575 -17.22 -19.49 -7.53
N TYR A 576 -16.76 -19.61 -8.78
CA TYR A 576 -17.55 -19.20 -9.94
C TYR A 576 -18.61 -20.26 -10.28
N GLN A 577 -19.85 -20.07 -9.80
CA GLN A 577 -21.02 -20.81 -10.28
C GLN A 577 -22.14 -19.83 -10.67
N ARG A 578 -22.68 -20.03 -11.89
CA ARG A 578 -23.88 -19.32 -12.34
C ARG A 578 -25.11 -19.93 -11.70
N CYS A 579 -25.72 -19.24 -10.74
CA CYS A 579 -27.05 -19.58 -10.28
C CYS A 579 -28.07 -19.37 -11.42
N LEU A 580 -28.84 -20.41 -11.74
CA LEU A 580 -30.01 -20.32 -12.60
C LEU A 580 -31.26 -20.10 -11.72
N PRO A 581 -32.31 -19.42 -12.21
CA PRO A 581 -33.49 -19.14 -11.40
C PRO A 581 -34.24 -20.42 -11.01
N CYS A 582 -34.81 -20.41 -9.80
CA CYS A 582 -35.62 -21.48 -9.23
C CYS A 582 -36.96 -21.66 -9.94
N HIS A 583 -37.60 -22.82 -9.72
CA HIS A 583 -39.00 -22.97 -10.09
C HIS A 583 -39.89 -22.00 -9.29
N ARG A 584 -40.95 -21.46 -9.92
CA ARG A 584 -41.81 -20.40 -9.35
C ARG A 584 -42.51 -20.74 -8.03
N ASN A 585 -42.55 -22.03 -7.66
CA ASN A 585 -43.16 -22.51 -6.42
C ASN A 585 -42.17 -22.51 -5.23
N CYS A 586 -40.86 -22.35 -5.48
CA CYS A 586 -39.81 -22.31 -4.46
C CYS A 586 -39.37 -20.86 -4.21
N LEU A 587 -39.02 -20.52 -2.96
CA LEU A 587 -38.36 -19.25 -2.63
C LEU A 587 -36.83 -19.37 -2.79
N THR A 588 -36.26 -20.51 -2.37
CA THR A 588 -34.88 -20.90 -2.69
C THR A 588 -34.84 -22.37 -3.13
N CYS A 589 -33.79 -22.79 -3.86
CA CYS A 589 -33.73 -24.11 -4.48
C CYS A 589 -32.30 -24.60 -4.70
N PHE A 590 -32.14 -25.91 -4.88
CA PHE A 590 -30.91 -26.55 -5.37
C PHE A 590 -30.99 -26.98 -6.85
N GLY A 591 -32.13 -26.75 -7.51
CA GLY A 591 -32.39 -27.18 -8.88
C GLY A 591 -33.63 -26.50 -9.50
N LYS A 592 -33.94 -26.85 -10.74
CA LYS A 592 -34.95 -26.16 -11.57
C LYS A 592 -36.37 -26.73 -11.46
N GLN A 593 -36.59 -27.86 -10.80
CA GLN A 593 -37.91 -28.46 -10.64
C GLN A 593 -38.60 -27.95 -9.36
N ASP A 594 -39.92 -28.10 -9.28
CA ASP A 594 -40.71 -27.85 -8.07
C ASP A 594 -40.41 -28.83 -6.92
N THR A 595 -39.74 -29.94 -7.23
CA THR A 595 -39.14 -30.93 -6.32
C THR A 595 -37.71 -30.58 -5.90
N ASN A 596 -37.24 -29.34 -6.12
CA ASN A 596 -35.89 -28.91 -5.73
C ASN A 596 -35.89 -27.69 -4.78
N CYS A 597 -37.01 -27.40 -4.12
CA CYS A 597 -37.10 -26.30 -3.16
C CYS A 597 -36.24 -26.59 -1.91
N LEU A 598 -35.46 -25.59 -1.49
CA LEU A 598 -34.77 -25.56 -0.19
C LEU A 598 -35.56 -24.74 0.84
N ASP A 599 -36.35 -23.77 0.36
CA ASP A 599 -37.21 -22.92 1.19
C ASP A 599 -38.42 -22.44 0.37
N CYS A 600 -39.52 -22.10 1.04
CA CYS A 600 -40.83 -21.86 0.43
C CYS A 600 -41.28 -20.40 0.49
N PRO A 601 -42.14 -19.96 -0.45
CA PRO A 601 -42.79 -18.67 -0.36
C PRO A 601 -43.60 -18.52 0.94
N PRO A 602 -43.82 -17.29 1.44
CA PRO A 602 -44.66 -17.05 2.61
C PRO A 602 -46.05 -17.71 2.46
N TYR A 603 -46.56 -18.26 3.56
CA TYR A 603 -47.82 -19.01 3.65
C TYR A 603 -47.84 -20.38 2.96
N SER A 604 -46.72 -20.84 2.40
CA SER A 604 -46.47 -22.24 1.99
C SER A 604 -45.58 -22.95 3.02
N THR A 605 -45.64 -24.29 3.05
CA THR A 605 -44.79 -25.15 3.89
C THR A 605 -43.94 -26.10 3.03
N LEU A 606 -42.72 -26.39 3.48
CA LEU A 606 -41.78 -27.28 2.79
C LEU A 606 -41.97 -28.73 3.23
N ASP A 607 -42.26 -29.63 2.29
CA ASP A 607 -42.05 -31.07 2.49
C ASP A 607 -40.55 -31.36 2.34
N SER A 608 -39.86 -31.55 3.46
CA SER A 608 -38.41 -31.81 3.50
C SER A 608 -38.00 -33.21 3.04
N ARG A 609 -38.95 -34.12 2.75
CA ARG A 609 -38.67 -35.43 2.13
C ARG A 609 -38.84 -35.42 0.61
N ARG A 610 -39.67 -34.52 0.09
CA ARG A 610 -39.93 -34.35 -1.36
C ARG A 610 -39.30 -33.10 -1.96
N SER A 611 -38.79 -32.20 -1.14
CA SER A 611 -38.24 -30.89 -1.52
C SER A 611 -39.24 -30.06 -2.35
N THR A 612 -40.52 -30.14 -1.97
CA THR A 612 -41.66 -29.46 -2.62
C THR A 612 -42.35 -28.51 -1.65
N CYS A 613 -42.83 -27.37 -2.15
CA CYS A 613 -43.67 -26.44 -1.39
C CYS A 613 -45.17 -26.74 -1.55
N SER A 614 -45.92 -26.68 -0.44
CA SER A 614 -47.39 -26.75 -0.44
C SER A 614 -48.01 -25.50 -1.11
N PRO A 615 -49.26 -25.56 -1.60
CA PRO A 615 -49.98 -24.35 -2.03
C PRO A 615 -50.10 -23.32 -0.90
N PRO A 616 -50.04 -22.00 -1.18
CA PRO A 616 -50.11 -20.98 -0.16
C PRO A 616 -51.53 -20.83 0.41
N VAL A 617 -51.64 -20.78 1.74
CA VAL A 617 -52.94 -20.65 2.45
C VAL A 617 -53.08 -19.26 3.05
N TYR A 618 -53.96 -18.43 2.49
CA TYR A 618 -54.18 -17.05 2.94
C TYR A 618 -55.06 -16.98 4.21
N PRO A 619 -54.59 -16.38 5.32
CA PRO A 619 -55.32 -16.38 6.59
C PRO A 619 -56.39 -15.28 6.66
N TRP A 620 -57.50 -15.47 5.94
CA TRP A 620 -58.73 -14.69 6.12
C TRP A 620 -59.99 -15.56 6.27
N ASP A 621 -59.83 -16.85 6.60
CA ASP A 621 -60.93 -17.81 6.56
C ASP A 621 -61.26 -18.52 7.90
N HIS A 622 -62.55 -18.55 8.18
CA HIS A 622 -63.31 -19.42 9.11
C HIS A 622 -63.01 -19.45 10.64
N LYS A 623 -63.83 -18.67 11.34
CA LYS A 623 -64.32 -18.77 12.74
C LYS A 623 -64.42 -20.20 13.34
N GLY A 624 -64.04 -20.43 14.62
CA GLY A 624 -64.40 -21.68 15.33
C GLY A 624 -63.91 -21.94 16.78
N LYS A 625 -64.73 -21.56 17.79
CA LYS A 625 -64.82 -22.02 19.22
C LYS A 625 -63.70 -22.84 19.94
N VAL A 626 -63.17 -22.21 20.99
CA VAL A 626 -62.88 -22.67 22.39
C VAL A 626 -63.13 -24.14 22.81
N THR A 627 -62.14 -24.75 23.49
CA THR A 627 -62.29 -25.63 24.68
C THR A 627 -61.14 -25.44 25.69
N ASN A 628 -61.37 -25.71 26.98
CA ASN A 628 -60.40 -25.52 28.08
C ASN A 628 -59.50 -26.74 28.33
N GLY A 629 -58.34 -26.53 28.97
CA GLY A 629 -57.53 -27.60 29.57
C GLY A 629 -56.27 -27.09 30.27
N MET A 630 -56.18 -27.22 31.59
CA MET A 630 -55.02 -26.84 32.40
C MET A 630 -54.91 -27.79 33.60
N ASP A 631 -53.84 -28.58 33.71
CA ASP A 631 -53.55 -29.26 34.98
C ASP A 631 -52.08 -29.61 35.28
N ARG A 632 -51.86 -29.67 36.59
CA ARG A 632 -50.65 -29.78 37.40
C ARG A 632 -49.68 -30.93 37.06
N THR A 633 -48.55 -30.61 36.45
CA THR A 633 -47.34 -31.49 36.46
C THR A 633 -46.04 -30.76 36.80
N ALA A 634 -45.85 -29.51 36.35
CA ALA A 634 -44.58 -28.77 36.51
C ALA A 634 -44.21 -28.41 37.97
N ALA A 635 -45.17 -28.28 38.87
CA ALA A 635 -44.93 -27.74 40.23
C ALA A 635 -44.25 -28.73 41.20
N VAL A 636 -44.31 -30.04 40.94
CA VAL A 636 -43.89 -31.08 41.91
C VAL A 636 -42.38 -31.36 41.84
N LEU A 637 -41.75 -31.29 40.66
CA LEU A 637 -40.31 -31.55 40.51
C LEU A 637 -39.43 -30.52 41.25
N GLY A 638 -39.87 -29.25 41.35
CA GLY A 638 -39.07 -28.19 41.96
C GLY A 638 -38.79 -28.38 43.46
N ILE A 639 -39.65 -29.12 44.17
CA ILE A 639 -39.57 -29.28 45.63
C ILE A 639 -38.59 -30.39 46.03
N LEU A 640 -38.45 -31.45 45.22
CA LEU A 640 -37.66 -32.64 45.55
C LEU A 640 -36.13 -32.44 45.41
N ILE A 641 -35.67 -31.40 44.72
CA ILE A 641 -34.23 -31.15 44.46
C ILE A 641 -33.65 -30.06 45.39
N GLY A 642 -34.47 -29.12 45.87
CA GLY A 642 -34.00 -27.99 46.69
C GLY A 642 -33.61 -28.36 48.14
N GLY A 643 -34.30 -29.33 48.74
CA GLY A 643 -34.14 -29.68 50.17
C GLY A 643 -32.72 -30.11 50.59
N PRO A 644 -32.07 -31.08 49.90
CA PRO A 644 -30.78 -31.63 50.35
C PRO A 644 -29.63 -30.62 50.42
N LEU A 645 -29.60 -29.64 49.51
CA LEU A 645 -28.52 -28.66 49.42
C LEU A 645 -28.50 -27.67 50.60
N VAL A 646 -29.68 -27.30 51.13
CA VAL A 646 -29.79 -26.40 52.28
C VAL A 646 -29.26 -27.07 53.55
N ILE A 647 -29.56 -28.36 53.74
CA ILE A 647 -29.13 -29.12 54.92
C ILE A 647 -27.60 -29.29 54.95
N LEU A 648 -26.97 -29.57 53.81
CA LEU A 648 -25.51 -29.67 53.69
C LEU A 648 -24.81 -28.34 54.02
N PHE A 649 -25.38 -27.20 53.61
CA PHE A 649 -24.81 -25.89 53.89
C PHE A 649 -24.85 -25.53 55.39
N VAL A 650 -25.94 -25.87 56.08
CA VAL A 650 -26.06 -25.68 57.54
C VAL A 650 -25.06 -26.55 58.31
N MET A 651 -24.89 -27.81 57.91
CA MET A 651 -23.91 -28.73 58.54
C MET A 651 -22.46 -28.20 58.39
N TRP A 652 -22.12 -27.67 57.22
CA TRP A 652 -20.79 -27.08 56.99
C TRP A 652 -20.54 -25.81 57.84
N ALA A 653 -21.54 -24.93 57.96
CA ALA A 653 -21.44 -23.72 58.77
C ALA A 653 -21.22 -24.02 60.27
N ILE A 654 -21.87 -25.06 60.81
CA ILE A 654 -21.68 -25.51 62.19
C ILE A 654 -20.25 -26.04 62.40
N ALA A 655 -19.75 -26.88 61.50
CA ALA A 655 -18.39 -27.41 61.58
C ALA A 655 -17.31 -26.29 61.51
N TRP A 656 -17.53 -25.28 60.66
CA TRP A 656 -16.63 -24.13 60.53
C TRP A 656 -16.52 -23.30 61.82
N MET A 657 -17.63 -23.11 62.55
CA MET A 657 -17.63 -22.36 63.81
C MET A 657 -16.89 -23.09 64.95
N VAL A 658 -16.98 -24.43 65.02
CA VAL A 658 -16.27 -25.22 66.05
C VAL A 658 -14.75 -25.25 65.82
N SER A 659 -14.30 -25.11 64.58
CA SER A 659 -12.88 -25.23 64.20
C SER A 659 -11.96 -24.07 64.64
N ARG A 660 -12.46 -23.03 65.33
CA ARG A 660 -11.72 -21.78 65.57
C ARG A 660 -11.31 -21.50 67.02
N SER A 661 -11.53 -22.43 67.95
CA SER A 661 -11.43 -22.17 69.40
C SER A 661 -10.07 -22.42 70.06
N PHE A 662 -9.00 -22.78 69.34
CA PHE A 662 -7.68 -23.07 69.94
C PHE A 662 -6.47 -22.46 69.18
N LEU A 663 -5.63 -21.77 69.95
CA LEU A 663 -4.25 -21.28 69.68
C LEU A 663 -3.28 -22.11 70.59
N PRO A 664 -1.93 -21.90 70.68
CA PRO A 664 -1.08 -20.77 70.22
C PRO A 664 0.36 -21.10 69.69
N GLY A 665 1.12 -20.04 69.32
CA GLY A 665 2.61 -19.98 69.33
C GLY A 665 3.35 -20.37 68.03
N GLY A 666 4.52 -19.79 67.69
CA GLY A 666 5.26 -18.64 68.25
C GLY A 666 6.69 -18.47 67.66
N ALA A 667 7.27 -17.26 67.75
CA ALA A 667 8.70 -16.88 67.53
C ALA A 667 9.33 -17.07 66.11
N ALA A 668 10.47 -16.44 65.72
CA ALA A 668 11.06 -15.11 66.02
C ALA A 668 12.29 -14.80 65.09
N ARG A 669 12.65 -13.50 64.90
CA ARG A 669 13.95 -12.96 64.35
C ARG A 669 14.31 -13.35 62.88
N ASN A 670 15.18 -12.70 62.09
CA ASN A 670 15.94 -11.41 62.02
C ASN A 670 16.41 -11.23 60.54
N GLN A 671 17.14 -10.21 60.03
CA GLN A 671 17.32 -8.75 60.21
C GLN A 671 18.40 -8.28 59.17
N VAL A 672 18.58 -6.97 58.90
CA VAL A 672 19.68 -6.32 58.11
C VAL A 672 19.50 -6.36 56.57
N ASP A 673 19.95 -5.37 55.76
CA ASP A 673 19.79 -3.88 55.69
C ASP A 673 20.81 -3.30 54.67
N ILE A 674 20.60 -2.05 54.16
CA ILE A 674 21.58 -1.18 53.42
C ILE A 674 21.97 -1.69 51.99
N SER A 675 22.00 -0.96 50.84
CA SER A 675 22.04 0.46 50.40
C SER A 675 23.48 1.05 50.21
N THR A 676 23.79 2.06 49.36
CA THR A 676 23.02 2.99 48.50
C THR A 676 23.89 3.50 47.31
N SER A 677 23.34 3.87 46.14
CA SER A 677 23.26 5.25 45.57
C SER A 677 24.22 5.63 44.40
N HIS A 678 23.87 6.73 43.70
CA HIS A 678 24.58 7.52 42.66
C HIS A 678 24.68 6.93 41.24
N SER A 679 24.43 7.64 40.12
CA SER A 679 24.20 9.07 39.74
C SER A 679 25.43 9.95 39.42
N ASN A 680 25.69 10.23 38.13
CA ASN A 680 25.40 11.55 37.52
C ASN A 680 25.65 11.63 36.00
N ASP A 681 25.07 12.69 35.43
CA ASP A 681 25.07 13.19 34.04
C ASP A 681 26.35 13.98 33.69
N GLU A 682 26.80 13.93 32.43
CA GLU A 682 27.34 15.10 31.71
C GLU A 682 27.35 14.88 30.18
N SER A 683 27.58 15.95 29.39
CA SER A 683 27.31 15.96 27.94
C SER A 683 28.34 16.73 27.11
N ARG A 684 28.32 16.48 25.78
CA ARG A 684 29.17 17.09 24.71
C ARG A 684 30.59 16.50 24.62
N ASP A 685 31.31 16.60 23.50
CA ASP A 685 31.10 17.40 22.27
C ASP A 685 31.16 16.57 20.97
N VAL A 686 30.90 17.21 19.83
CA VAL A 686 30.93 16.59 18.49
C VAL A 686 32.27 16.85 17.80
N GLU A 687 32.92 15.81 17.28
CA GLU A 687 34.01 15.94 16.31
C GLU A 687 33.70 15.27 14.97
N MET A 688 34.22 15.84 13.89
CA MET A 688 33.75 15.63 12.51
C MET A 688 34.86 15.00 11.65
N VAL A 689 34.74 13.70 11.34
CA VAL A 689 35.65 13.01 10.41
C VAL A 689 34.95 12.77 9.07
N VAL A 690 35.40 13.48 8.05
CA VAL A 690 34.89 13.37 6.67
C VAL A 690 35.62 12.26 5.92
N PHE A 691 34.87 11.31 5.34
CA PHE A 691 35.36 10.49 4.24
C PHE A 691 34.44 10.63 3.02
N SER A 692 35.01 11.18 1.95
CA SER A 692 34.38 11.26 0.63
C SER A 692 34.82 10.07 -0.21
N ILE A 693 33.86 9.32 -0.77
CA ILE A 693 34.10 8.47 -1.93
C ILE A 693 33.03 8.79 -2.98
N THR A 694 33.50 9.13 -4.17
CA THR A 694 32.72 9.23 -5.41
C THR A 694 33.01 7.99 -6.23
N GLU A 695 32.01 7.13 -6.49
CA GLU A 695 32.19 6.06 -7.46
C GLU A 695 31.98 6.59 -8.88
N SER A 696 33.10 6.85 -9.53
CA SER A 696 33.30 7.03 -10.97
C SER A 696 34.78 6.72 -11.26
N GLN A 697 35.16 6.53 -12.52
CA GLN A 697 36.49 6.05 -12.96
C GLN A 697 36.70 4.52 -12.78
N ALA A 698 36.12 3.75 -13.69
CA ALA A 698 36.70 2.49 -14.14
C ALA A 698 37.20 2.68 -15.59
N GLU A 699 38.48 3.03 -15.75
CA GLU A 699 39.17 2.95 -17.05
C GLU A 699 40.69 2.77 -16.84
N ASN A 700 41.36 2.10 -17.78
CA ASN A 700 42.71 1.57 -17.62
C ASN A 700 43.82 2.60 -17.88
N SER A 701 45.00 2.37 -17.31
CA SER A 701 46.26 2.98 -17.77
C SER A 701 47.38 1.94 -17.89
N GLU A 702 47.64 1.46 -19.10
CA GLU A 702 48.96 0.94 -19.45
C GLU A 702 49.93 2.12 -19.61
N SER A 703 51.13 2.03 -19.04
CA SER A 703 52.26 2.88 -19.47
C SER A 703 53.59 2.19 -19.22
N THR A 704 54.34 1.94 -20.30
CA THR A 704 55.66 1.31 -20.29
C THR A 704 56.76 2.21 -19.72
N SER A 705 57.69 1.63 -18.95
CA SER A 705 59.04 2.19 -18.72
C SER A 705 60.09 1.08 -18.73
N THR A 706 61.18 1.26 -19.47
CA THR A 706 62.20 0.24 -19.76
C THR A 706 63.52 0.46 -19.00
N PHE A 707 64.35 -0.60 -18.97
CA PHE A 707 65.72 -0.68 -18.41
C PHE A 707 65.81 -0.71 -16.85
N THR A 708 66.77 -1.41 -16.20
CA THR A 708 68.00 -2.07 -16.70
C THR A 708 68.38 -3.36 -15.93
N ASN A 709 68.59 -4.46 -16.67
CA ASN A 709 69.53 -5.60 -16.50
C ASN A 709 70.26 -5.97 -15.17
N ILE A 710 70.37 -7.30 -14.97
CA ILE A 710 71.50 -8.11 -14.43
C ILE A 710 71.70 -8.15 -12.88
N PRO A 711 72.09 -9.29 -12.24
CA PRO A 711 72.35 -10.66 -12.73
C PRO A 711 71.51 -11.81 -12.10
N ASN A 712 71.68 -13.01 -12.69
CA ASN A 712 71.60 -14.40 -12.19
C ASN A 712 71.65 -14.61 -10.64
N THR A 713 71.16 -15.72 -10.04
CA THR A 713 71.26 -17.15 -10.44
C THR A 713 70.19 -18.05 -9.79
N SER A 714 69.81 -19.16 -10.47
CA SER A 714 69.44 -20.50 -9.95
C SER A 714 68.33 -20.68 -8.87
N ARG A 715 67.68 -21.85 -8.69
CA ARG A 715 67.34 -23.06 -9.50
C ARG A 715 66.61 -24.01 -8.52
N GLU A 716 65.72 -24.88 -9.02
CA GLU A 716 64.96 -25.88 -8.23
C GLU A 716 63.95 -25.23 -7.24
N THR A 717 62.73 -25.76 -7.03
CA THR A 717 62.09 -27.00 -7.51
C THR A 717 60.68 -26.72 -7.99
#